data_AF-A0AAU1S6A3-F1
#
_entry.id   AF-A0AAU1S6A3-F1
#
_cell.length_a   1.000
_cell.length_b   1.000
_cell.length_c   1.000
_cell.angle_alpha   90.00
_cell.angle_beta   90.00
_cell.angle_gamma   90.00
#
_symmetry.space_group_name_H-M   'P 1'
#
loop_
_entity.id
_entity.type
_entity.pdbx_description
1 polymer ?
#
loop_
_entity_poly.entity_id
_entity_poly.type
_entity_poly.pdbx_seq_one_letter_code
_entity_poly.pdbx_strand_id
1 'polypeptide(L)'
;MSYTAQEIKEIYSDQEERKQLLRLIAIQEFMTDSILPARYRVPAKLAEPIALTPAGEEYCRRLIRGNFKWPEVRLACFLAFTHHELLVDHTRTDLAGLIAALNDELVAGKILHPFIWGRELYDRAFEVFHHEPVSLDEKQTTTLLAGMPRGVWQSFDLVTGPLGILYSQGIRGLVPAVNVPLYHCEKRSCRTVHRTNLATTESQIHKTRGKLRELLEKDHERDHAFAEFFAEIDNELCDYYGDQQSLGEIPLLGECFSAEDLDSVMLTALNGKGSTLRGALAANGIDVRNPQDFIDSLDKASKIQALMLIESKSLTACIDESIHKSMIKIPPHEVRRPKILNISTGYYDLSAECSKYGIRVMPRDRSLAVVRLNRLISSIYDVSSPGARRDLAWRLRRVEGRSVEEKVDRYVRNEEPAEVLRHLVLVGPVPFSVAAERCGITSSIELEQLEDSDLLNILLWKLGFNVEEKDEAFGPLRKNLEVFAQAASSVTNYSEQERYEIRRESSPLFSSIEAALDATLAFSAWSLTYDHWSAQSRFTYRHASAREQMARILNDPTHRRASSSSEAVIYDSQGRNTLFPLISGFSRLREFLTQALESPERYRRPDGDMPLYAKSAALSPFAFNHTLPFLDLGAESQQQIVTLLAEMTRVLQAGGVSDVRNKLQHSRDDFPSRDELSEFMTAIGKFLEIAEESGLCPVIFRPAGNYRDSSGRSSYRFTDYRSREYVAYRPSGIGSPGMPGLLTEQFIVPLARLEDSGEVLRFSVGTQSTYNEIWEEWPKYWVSADRKSDLMRPADDTAQAS
;
A
#
# COMPACT_ATOMS: atom_id res chain seq x y z
N MET A 1 -10.67 -20.54 -45.66
CA MET A 1 -10.97 -21.38 -44.48
C MET A 1 -10.39 -20.65 -43.28
N SER A 2 -11.13 -20.56 -42.17
CA SER A 2 -10.62 -19.89 -40.98
C SER A 2 -9.75 -20.86 -40.20
N TYR A 3 -8.47 -20.53 -40.05
CA TYR A 3 -7.59 -21.25 -39.13
C TYR A 3 -8.01 -20.98 -37.67
N THR A 4 -7.93 -21.99 -36.84
CA THR A 4 -8.00 -21.92 -35.37
C THR A 4 -6.65 -21.50 -34.79
N ALA A 5 -6.63 -21.05 -33.53
CA ALA A 5 -5.37 -20.67 -32.86
C ALA A 5 -4.36 -21.83 -32.85
N GLN A 6 -4.84 -23.07 -32.64
CA GLN A 6 -4.03 -24.28 -32.65
C GLN A 6 -3.41 -24.55 -34.03
N GLU A 7 -4.17 -24.39 -35.12
CA GLU A 7 -3.64 -24.54 -36.47
C GLU A 7 -2.60 -23.46 -36.80
N ILE A 8 -2.83 -22.21 -36.36
CA ILE A 8 -1.84 -21.12 -36.49
C ILE A 8 -0.56 -21.45 -35.71
N LYS A 9 -0.69 -22.02 -34.51
CA LYS A 9 0.42 -22.45 -33.66
C LYS A 9 1.25 -23.59 -34.27
N GLU A 10 0.61 -24.47 -35.03
CA GLU A 10 1.27 -25.52 -35.81
C GLU A 10 2.03 -24.94 -37.01
N ILE A 11 1.45 -23.94 -37.69
CA ILE A 11 2.11 -23.19 -38.77
C ILE A 11 3.38 -22.50 -38.23
N TYR A 12 3.26 -21.78 -37.12
CA TYR A 12 4.37 -21.10 -36.44
C TYR A 12 4.87 -21.94 -35.27
N SER A 13 5.41 -23.13 -35.54
CA SER A 13 5.90 -24.04 -34.50
C SER A 13 7.27 -23.67 -33.92
N ASP A 14 8.06 -22.86 -34.64
CA ASP A 14 9.38 -22.43 -34.20
C ASP A 14 9.33 -21.35 -33.10
N GLN A 15 10.13 -21.53 -32.05
CA GLN A 15 10.11 -20.64 -30.89
C GLN A 15 10.75 -19.27 -31.19
N GLU A 16 11.81 -19.22 -31.99
CA GLU A 16 12.46 -17.94 -32.32
C GLU A 16 11.59 -17.12 -33.28
N GLU A 17 10.89 -17.78 -34.22
CA GLU A 17 9.89 -17.16 -35.07
C GLU A 17 8.73 -16.55 -34.25
N ARG A 18 8.23 -17.26 -33.23
CA ARG A 18 7.22 -16.73 -32.29
C ARG A 18 7.73 -15.50 -31.54
N LYS A 19 8.97 -15.51 -31.05
CA LYS A 19 9.58 -14.34 -30.38
C LYS A 19 9.71 -13.15 -31.33
N GLN A 20 10.08 -13.40 -32.59
CA GLN A 20 10.16 -12.34 -33.60
C GLN A 20 8.79 -11.73 -33.89
N LEU A 21 7.74 -12.55 -34.00
CA LEU A 21 6.36 -12.08 -34.12
C LEU A 21 5.94 -11.23 -32.92
N LEU A 22 6.21 -11.69 -31.69
CA LEU A 22 5.89 -10.94 -30.47
C LEU A 22 6.66 -9.61 -30.38
N ARG A 23 7.91 -9.54 -30.83
CA ARG A 23 8.65 -8.27 -30.91
C ARG A 23 8.02 -7.28 -31.89
N LEU A 24 7.52 -7.76 -33.03
CA LEU A 24 6.80 -6.90 -33.97
C LEU A 24 5.46 -6.43 -33.39
N ILE A 25 4.74 -7.30 -32.67
CA ILE A 25 3.55 -6.92 -31.91
C ILE A 25 3.89 -5.88 -30.84
N ALA A 26 4.95 -6.05 -30.08
CA ALA A 26 5.39 -5.09 -29.07
C ALA A 26 5.62 -3.68 -29.64
N ILE A 27 6.27 -3.61 -30.81
CA ILE A 27 6.45 -2.36 -31.54
C ILE A 27 5.10 -1.78 -32.01
N GLN A 28 4.21 -2.64 -32.50
CA GLN A 28 2.87 -2.24 -32.92
C GLN A 28 2.04 -1.67 -31.75
N GLU A 29 2.13 -2.27 -30.57
CA GLU A 29 1.47 -1.79 -29.34
C GLU A 29 2.03 -0.42 -28.93
N PHE A 30 3.35 -0.26 -28.90
CA PHE A 30 3.97 1.04 -28.61
C PHE A 30 3.48 2.14 -29.53
N MET A 31 3.35 1.87 -30.83
CA MET A 31 2.89 2.84 -31.82
C MET A 31 1.37 3.08 -31.78
N THR A 32 0.58 2.07 -31.40
CA THR A 32 -0.89 2.16 -31.41
C THR A 32 -1.41 3.12 -30.36
N ASP A 33 -0.87 3.04 -29.14
CA ASP A 33 -1.28 3.85 -27.98
C ASP A 33 -0.37 5.07 -27.75
N SER A 34 0.22 5.57 -28.84
CA SER A 34 1.08 6.76 -28.86
C SER A 34 0.29 8.07 -28.99
N ILE A 35 0.72 9.08 -28.25
CA ILE A 35 0.23 10.46 -28.40
C ILE A 35 1.09 11.16 -29.46
N LEU A 36 0.44 11.61 -30.54
CA LEU A 36 1.09 12.23 -31.68
C LEU A 36 0.82 13.75 -31.69
N PRO A 37 1.83 14.57 -32.04
CA PRO A 37 1.68 16.01 -32.15
C PRO A 37 0.83 16.41 -33.37
N ALA A 38 0.37 17.65 -33.35
CA ALA A 38 -0.33 18.28 -34.46
C ALA A 38 0.40 18.02 -35.79
N ARG A 39 -0.32 17.51 -36.80
CA ARG A 39 0.18 17.30 -38.17
C ARG A 39 1.32 16.28 -38.30
N TYR A 40 1.44 15.32 -37.37
CA TYR A 40 2.37 14.19 -37.53
C TYR A 40 2.23 13.53 -38.91
N ARG A 41 3.38 13.30 -39.56
CA ARG A 41 3.49 12.58 -40.83
C ARG A 41 4.43 11.41 -40.63
N VAL A 42 4.03 10.24 -41.12
CA VAL A 42 4.84 9.03 -41.04
C VAL A 42 6.13 9.24 -41.85
N PRO A 43 7.30 9.23 -41.20
CA PRO A 43 8.56 9.37 -41.92
C PRO A 43 8.86 8.10 -42.71
N ALA A 44 9.50 8.25 -43.87
CA ALA A 44 9.86 7.11 -44.73
C ALA A 44 10.69 6.06 -43.98
N LYS A 45 11.65 6.51 -43.16
CA LYS A 45 12.47 5.65 -42.29
C LYS A 45 11.67 4.71 -41.37
N LEU A 46 10.45 5.09 -40.98
CA LEU A 46 9.58 4.26 -40.14
C LEU A 46 8.78 3.25 -40.96
N ALA A 47 8.46 3.58 -42.21
CA ALA A 47 7.66 2.72 -43.09
C ALA A 47 8.52 1.78 -43.97
N GLU A 48 9.73 2.19 -44.34
CA GLU A 48 10.65 1.45 -45.20
C GLU A 48 11.03 0.05 -44.67
N PRO A 49 11.27 -0.14 -43.35
CA PRO A 49 11.61 -1.44 -42.77
C PRO A 49 10.50 -2.50 -42.84
N ILE A 50 9.23 -2.11 -43.03
CA ILE A 50 8.05 -2.97 -42.85
C ILE A 50 7.77 -3.82 -44.10
N ALA A 51 8.16 -5.08 -44.18
CA ALA A 51 7.77 -5.91 -45.33
C ALA A 51 6.29 -6.32 -45.23
N LEU A 52 5.55 -6.29 -46.34
CA LEU A 52 4.14 -6.69 -46.38
C LEU A 52 4.01 -8.07 -47.02
N THR A 53 3.01 -8.83 -46.58
CA THR A 53 2.58 -10.05 -47.26
C THR A 53 1.82 -9.71 -48.55
N PRO A 54 1.56 -10.69 -49.44
CA PRO A 54 0.70 -10.47 -50.60
C PRO A 54 -0.68 -9.89 -50.24
N ALA A 55 -1.25 -10.31 -49.11
CA ALA A 55 -2.50 -9.76 -48.58
C ALA A 55 -2.34 -8.29 -48.17
N GLY A 56 -1.29 -7.96 -47.41
CA GLY A 56 -0.97 -6.58 -47.03
C GLY A 56 -0.77 -5.66 -48.23
N GLU A 57 -0.06 -6.12 -49.26
CA GLU A 57 0.14 -5.37 -50.51
C GLU A 57 -1.16 -5.07 -51.26
N GLU A 58 -2.11 -6.01 -51.27
CA GLU A 58 -3.41 -5.81 -51.91
C GLU A 58 -4.21 -4.70 -51.21
N TYR A 59 -4.29 -4.73 -49.88
CA TYR A 59 -4.95 -3.67 -49.11
C TYR A 59 -4.23 -2.32 -49.29
N CYS A 60 -2.89 -2.33 -49.36
CA CYS A 60 -2.13 -1.12 -49.64
C CYS A 60 -2.48 -0.52 -51.00
N ARG A 61 -2.52 -1.34 -52.06
CA ARG A 61 -2.88 -0.89 -53.41
C ARG A 61 -4.28 -0.29 -53.46
N ARG A 62 -5.23 -0.85 -52.72
CA ARG A 62 -6.61 -0.31 -52.61
C ARG A 62 -6.67 1.02 -51.88
N LEU A 63 -5.92 1.19 -50.80
CA LEU A 63 -5.84 2.47 -50.07
C LEU A 63 -5.13 3.55 -50.90
N ILE A 64 -4.08 3.22 -51.64
CA ILE A 64 -3.40 4.19 -52.54
C ILE A 64 -4.36 4.69 -53.62
N ARG A 65 -5.21 3.81 -54.19
CA ARG A 65 -6.29 4.22 -55.12
C ARG A 65 -7.28 5.19 -54.47
N GLY A 66 -7.41 5.15 -53.14
CA GLY A 66 -8.18 6.11 -52.34
C GLY A 66 -7.43 7.40 -51.98
N ASN A 67 -6.31 7.71 -52.65
CA ASN A 67 -5.45 8.88 -52.42
C ASN A 67 -4.70 8.93 -51.09
N PHE A 68 -4.49 7.79 -50.43
CA PHE A 68 -3.58 7.69 -49.28
C PHE A 68 -2.12 7.50 -49.72
N LYS A 69 -1.18 8.05 -48.94
CA LYS A 69 0.25 8.03 -49.24
C LYS A 69 0.91 6.73 -48.79
N TRP A 70 1.95 6.32 -49.49
CA TRP A 70 2.62 5.04 -49.27
C TRP A 70 3.11 4.82 -47.82
N PRO A 71 3.85 5.74 -47.16
CA PRO A 71 4.30 5.54 -45.79
C PRO A 71 3.15 5.32 -44.80
N GLU A 72 2.08 6.11 -44.92
CA GLU A 72 0.89 6.05 -44.07
C GLU A 72 0.13 4.75 -44.25
N VAL A 73 -0.02 4.28 -45.49
CA VAL A 73 -0.72 3.03 -45.82
C VAL A 73 0.06 1.81 -45.32
N ARG A 74 1.38 1.80 -45.54
CA ARG A 74 2.27 0.71 -45.10
C ARG A 74 2.31 0.60 -43.57
N LEU A 75 2.42 1.73 -42.88
CA LEU A 75 2.32 1.75 -41.41
C LEU A 75 0.92 1.35 -40.93
N ALA A 76 -0.16 1.75 -41.61
CA ALA A 76 -1.51 1.33 -41.22
C ALA A 76 -1.68 -0.19 -41.28
N CYS A 77 -1.13 -0.85 -42.31
CA CYS A 77 -1.10 -2.32 -42.37
C CYS A 77 -0.29 -2.94 -41.25
N PHE A 78 0.85 -2.33 -40.86
CA PHE A 78 1.61 -2.78 -39.70
C PHE A 78 0.85 -2.62 -38.38
N LEU A 79 0.16 -1.50 -38.19
CA LEU A 79 -0.61 -1.25 -36.97
C LEU A 79 -1.87 -2.13 -36.85
N ALA A 80 -2.40 -2.60 -37.98
CA ALA A 80 -3.43 -3.65 -37.99
C ALA A 80 -2.80 -5.03 -37.74
N PHE A 81 -1.60 -5.27 -38.28
CA PHE A 81 -0.77 -6.47 -38.22
C PHE A 81 -1.42 -7.73 -38.83
N THR A 82 -2.62 -8.08 -38.38
CA THR A 82 -3.41 -9.25 -38.81
C THR A 82 -4.87 -8.87 -39.03
N HIS A 83 -5.57 -9.67 -39.84
CA HIS A 83 -7.04 -9.73 -39.81
C HIS A 83 -7.49 -11.17 -40.08
N HIS A 84 -7.69 -11.54 -41.35
CA HIS A 84 -7.87 -12.94 -41.77
C HIS A 84 -6.52 -13.66 -41.96
N GLU A 85 -5.50 -12.92 -42.38
CA GLU A 85 -4.13 -13.38 -42.60
C GLU A 85 -3.17 -12.33 -42.01
N LEU A 86 -1.88 -12.66 -41.92
CA LEU A 86 -0.86 -11.66 -41.61
C LEU A 86 -0.79 -10.63 -42.75
N LEU A 87 -0.80 -9.34 -42.42
CA LEU A 87 -0.58 -8.25 -43.38
C LEU A 87 0.91 -7.90 -43.51
N VAL A 88 1.69 -8.27 -42.50
CA VAL A 88 3.12 -8.01 -42.38
C VAL A 88 3.89 -9.30 -42.56
N ASP A 89 4.93 -9.27 -43.40
CA ASP A 89 5.86 -10.38 -43.54
C ASP A 89 6.91 -10.25 -42.43
N HIS A 90 6.73 -11.03 -41.36
CA HIS A 90 7.59 -10.98 -40.18
C HIS A 90 9.03 -11.40 -40.48
N THR A 91 9.24 -12.28 -41.48
CA THR A 91 10.58 -12.77 -41.86
C THR A 91 11.38 -11.73 -42.64
N ARG A 92 10.73 -10.95 -43.50
CA ARG A 92 11.39 -9.94 -44.34
C ARG A 92 11.40 -8.54 -43.72
N THR A 93 10.62 -8.31 -42.69
CA THR A 93 10.60 -7.02 -41.98
C THR A 93 11.91 -6.79 -41.23
N ASP A 94 12.56 -5.66 -41.46
CA ASP A 94 13.77 -5.27 -40.74
C ASP A 94 13.41 -4.74 -39.35
N LEU A 95 13.41 -5.66 -38.38
CA LEU A 95 13.08 -5.37 -36.99
C LEU A 95 14.03 -4.31 -36.38
N ALA A 96 15.33 -4.42 -36.64
CA ALA A 96 16.33 -3.51 -36.07
C ALA A 96 16.17 -2.09 -36.63
N GLY A 97 15.97 -1.98 -37.96
CA GLY A 97 15.67 -0.71 -38.62
C GLY A 97 14.37 -0.07 -38.10
N LEU A 98 13.34 -0.88 -37.85
CA LEU A 98 12.07 -0.40 -37.30
C LEU A 98 12.20 0.12 -35.86
N ILE A 99 12.92 -0.61 -35.00
CA ILE A 99 13.21 -0.19 -33.62
C ILE A 99 14.00 1.12 -33.63
N ALA A 100 15.06 1.21 -34.44
CA ALA A 100 15.86 2.43 -34.55
C ALA A 100 15.02 3.63 -35.02
N ALA A 101 14.15 3.44 -36.02
CA ALA A 101 13.27 4.49 -36.52
C ALA A 101 12.22 4.94 -35.49
N LEU A 102 11.63 4.01 -34.72
CA LEU A 102 10.71 4.36 -33.62
C LEU A 102 11.45 5.08 -32.49
N ASN A 103 12.66 4.62 -32.15
CA ASN A 103 13.50 5.24 -31.15
C ASN A 103 13.84 6.69 -31.51
N ASP A 104 14.18 6.97 -32.77
CA ASP A 104 14.43 8.34 -33.25
C ASP A 104 13.21 9.26 -33.02
N GLU A 105 12.00 8.78 -33.29
CA GLU A 105 10.77 9.55 -33.11
C GLU A 105 10.40 9.77 -31.63
N LEU A 106 10.65 8.78 -30.77
CA LEU A 106 10.52 8.89 -29.31
C LEU A 106 11.54 9.86 -28.73
N VAL A 107 12.82 9.73 -29.11
CA VAL A 107 13.92 10.59 -28.64
C VAL A 107 13.73 12.03 -29.11
N ALA A 108 13.16 12.23 -30.30
CA ALA A 108 12.80 13.55 -30.80
C ALA A 108 11.52 14.14 -30.15
N GLY A 109 10.81 13.37 -29.32
CA GLY A 109 9.55 13.80 -28.68
C GLY A 109 8.39 13.96 -29.67
N LYS A 110 8.47 13.34 -30.85
CA LYS A 110 7.39 13.33 -31.85
C LYS A 110 6.37 12.22 -31.58
N ILE A 111 6.76 11.23 -30.80
CA ILE A 111 5.87 10.23 -30.22
C ILE A 111 6.00 10.37 -28.71
N LEU A 112 4.86 10.47 -28.03
CA LEU A 112 4.80 10.66 -26.59
C LEU A 112 4.03 9.52 -25.93
N HIS A 113 4.56 9.03 -24.82
CA HIS A 113 3.85 8.18 -23.89
C HIS A 113 3.79 8.87 -22.53
N PRO A 114 2.63 8.84 -21.84
CA PRO A 114 2.51 9.48 -20.54
C PRO A 114 3.32 8.70 -19.48
N PHE A 115 4.02 9.43 -18.61
CA PHE A 115 4.62 8.85 -17.42
C PHE A 115 3.58 8.76 -16.31
N ILE A 116 3.19 7.53 -15.96
CA ILE A 116 2.15 7.25 -14.96
C ILE A 116 2.71 6.68 -13.65
N TRP A 117 4.01 6.38 -13.57
CA TRP A 117 4.62 5.68 -12.43
C TRP A 117 4.91 6.63 -11.27
N GLY A 118 3.84 7.00 -10.55
CA GLY A 118 3.89 7.92 -9.42
C GLY A 118 2.71 8.88 -9.40
N ARG A 119 2.85 9.98 -8.66
CA ARG A 119 1.81 11.01 -8.49
C ARG A 119 2.06 12.27 -9.32
N GLU A 120 3.16 12.35 -10.04
CA GLU A 120 3.59 13.55 -10.76
C GLU A 120 2.56 13.99 -11.80
N LEU A 121 2.04 13.04 -12.59
CA LEU A 121 1.01 13.34 -13.60
C LEU A 121 -0.34 13.71 -12.96
N TYR A 122 -0.67 13.06 -11.83
CA TYR A 122 -1.87 13.35 -11.04
C TYR A 122 -1.83 14.78 -10.46
N ASP A 123 -0.72 15.16 -9.81
CA ASP A 123 -0.54 16.50 -9.25
C ASP A 123 -0.52 17.56 -10.35
N ARG A 124 0.15 17.28 -11.48
CA ARG A 124 0.18 18.18 -12.64
C ARG A 124 -1.21 18.45 -13.19
N ALA A 125 -2.07 17.42 -13.28
CA ALA A 125 -3.45 17.60 -13.73
C ALA A 125 -4.22 18.55 -12.80
N PHE A 126 -3.99 18.47 -11.49
CA PHE A 126 -4.62 19.35 -10.50
C PHE A 126 -4.12 20.81 -10.61
N GLU A 127 -2.86 21.02 -10.95
CA GLU A 127 -2.28 22.36 -11.18
C GLU A 127 -2.82 23.02 -12.46
N VAL A 128 -2.90 22.24 -13.55
CA VAL A 128 -3.23 22.75 -14.88
C VAL A 128 -4.74 22.93 -15.08
N PHE A 129 -5.56 22.05 -14.51
CA PHE A 129 -7.01 22.07 -14.71
C PHE A 129 -7.77 22.53 -13.46
N HIS A 130 -8.78 23.38 -13.66
CA HIS A 130 -9.64 23.90 -12.59
C HIS A 130 -10.94 23.11 -12.40
N HIS A 131 -11.10 22.00 -13.11
CA HIS A 131 -12.26 21.12 -13.07
C HIS A 131 -11.82 19.67 -13.30
N GLU A 132 -12.72 18.73 -13.04
CA GLU A 132 -12.50 17.29 -13.27
C GLU A 132 -12.25 16.99 -14.76
N PRO A 133 -11.04 16.53 -15.14
CA PRO A 133 -10.70 16.30 -16.55
C PRO A 133 -11.16 14.90 -16.98
N VAL A 134 -12.44 14.69 -17.30
CA VAL A 134 -12.95 13.36 -17.72
C VAL A 134 -12.29 12.90 -19.04
N SER A 135 -12.13 13.83 -19.98
CA SER A 135 -11.42 13.63 -21.25
C SER A 135 -10.71 14.91 -21.63
N LEU A 136 -9.53 14.80 -22.21
CA LEU A 136 -8.75 15.95 -22.68
C LEU A 136 -8.71 15.99 -24.19
N ASP A 137 -8.85 17.18 -24.76
CA ASP A 137 -8.55 17.41 -26.17
C ASP A 137 -7.03 17.40 -26.43
N GLU A 138 -6.62 17.53 -27.70
CA GLU A 138 -5.21 17.53 -28.11
C GLU A 138 -4.38 18.63 -27.41
N LYS A 139 -4.95 19.83 -27.30
CA LYS A 139 -4.27 20.99 -26.73
C LYS A 139 -4.09 20.81 -25.22
N GLN A 140 -5.13 20.34 -24.54
CA GLN A 140 -5.10 20.03 -23.12
C GLN A 140 -4.14 18.88 -22.82
N THR A 141 -4.15 17.82 -23.64
CA THR A 141 -3.22 16.69 -23.53
C THR A 141 -1.76 17.16 -23.68
N THR A 142 -1.48 17.96 -24.71
CA THR A 142 -0.14 18.53 -24.92
C THR A 142 0.28 19.42 -23.75
N THR A 143 -0.65 20.21 -23.19
CA THR A 143 -0.39 21.08 -22.05
C THR A 143 -0.09 20.28 -20.78
N LEU A 144 -0.84 19.20 -20.54
CA LEU A 144 -0.63 18.30 -19.40
C LEU A 144 0.75 17.62 -19.46
N LEU A 145 1.14 17.12 -20.63
CA LEU A 145 2.37 16.36 -20.81
C LEU A 145 3.61 17.25 -21.00
N ALA A 146 3.44 18.55 -21.22
CA ALA A 146 4.56 19.48 -21.41
C ALA A 146 5.46 19.52 -20.17
N GLY A 147 6.74 19.18 -20.34
CA GLY A 147 7.74 19.15 -19.28
C GLY A 147 7.68 17.92 -18.37
N MET A 148 6.75 17.00 -18.61
CA MET A 148 6.69 15.73 -17.87
C MET A 148 7.78 14.77 -18.33
N PRO A 149 8.27 13.88 -17.45
CA PRO A 149 9.13 12.77 -17.86
C PRO A 149 8.43 11.92 -18.93
N ARG A 150 9.24 11.28 -19.78
CA ARG A 150 8.71 10.33 -20.77
C ARG A 150 8.20 9.08 -20.07
N GLY A 151 7.07 8.56 -20.56
CA GLY A 151 6.53 7.29 -20.08
C GLY A 151 7.51 6.15 -20.29
N VAL A 152 7.60 5.28 -19.28
CA VAL A 152 8.40 4.06 -19.31
C VAL A 152 7.44 2.90 -19.52
N TRP A 153 7.61 2.10 -20.55
CA TRP A 153 6.68 1.02 -20.85
C TRP A 153 7.45 -0.18 -21.37
N GLN A 154 6.95 -1.38 -21.11
CA GLN A 154 7.56 -2.60 -21.59
C GLN A 154 6.53 -3.45 -22.30
N SER A 155 6.82 -3.84 -23.53
CA SER A 155 6.07 -4.88 -24.21
C SER A 155 7.05 -5.94 -24.67
N PHE A 156 6.76 -7.18 -24.30
CA PHE A 156 7.67 -8.30 -24.46
C PHE A 156 9.05 -8.02 -23.84
N ASP A 157 10.14 -8.13 -24.61
CA ASP A 157 11.51 -7.85 -24.18
C ASP A 157 11.98 -6.43 -24.54
N LEU A 158 11.10 -5.53 -24.98
CA LEU A 158 11.43 -4.16 -25.33
C LEU A 158 10.93 -3.17 -24.27
N VAL A 159 11.80 -2.28 -23.80
CA VAL A 159 11.49 -1.23 -22.81
C VAL A 159 11.70 0.15 -23.43
N THR A 160 10.64 0.95 -23.48
CA THR A 160 10.67 2.35 -23.90
C THR A 160 10.85 3.28 -22.70
N GLY A 161 11.43 4.47 -22.92
CA GLY A 161 11.58 5.49 -21.89
C GLY A 161 12.58 6.60 -22.26
N PRO A 162 13.04 7.39 -21.27
CA PRO A 162 14.02 8.46 -21.51
C PRO A 162 15.34 8.02 -22.15
N LEU A 163 15.79 6.79 -21.88
CA LEU A 163 17.00 6.18 -22.44
C LEU A 163 16.78 5.60 -23.86
N GLY A 164 15.60 5.81 -24.45
CA GLY A 164 15.24 5.27 -25.76
C GLY A 164 14.52 3.93 -25.64
N ILE A 165 14.67 3.06 -26.65
CA ILE A 165 14.18 1.68 -26.66
C ILE A 165 15.34 0.74 -26.36
N LEU A 166 15.20 -0.07 -25.32
CA LEU A 166 16.21 -0.99 -24.82
C LEU A 166 15.66 -2.42 -24.76
N TYR A 167 16.54 -3.40 -24.88
CA TYR A 167 16.22 -4.82 -24.67
C TYR A 167 16.33 -5.19 -23.19
N SER A 168 15.27 -5.77 -22.65
CA SER A 168 15.24 -6.35 -21.30
C SER A 168 15.59 -7.84 -21.34
N GLN A 169 16.18 -8.32 -20.25
CA GLN A 169 16.36 -9.75 -19.99
C GLN A 169 15.05 -10.41 -19.55
N GLY A 170 14.11 -9.64 -18.97
CA GLY A 170 12.78 -10.11 -18.59
C GLY A 170 11.74 -9.82 -19.66
N ILE A 171 10.67 -10.61 -19.69
CA ILE A 171 9.52 -10.43 -20.58
C ILE A 171 8.35 -9.90 -19.74
N ARG A 172 7.72 -8.79 -20.15
CA ARG A 172 6.56 -8.20 -19.46
C ARG A 172 5.57 -7.55 -20.44
N GLY A 173 4.30 -7.52 -20.06
CA GLY A 173 3.22 -6.82 -20.77
C GLY A 173 2.71 -5.58 -20.02
N LEU A 174 3.40 -4.45 -20.19
CA LEU A 174 3.05 -3.13 -19.69
C LEU A 174 3.03 -2.13 -20.85
N VAL A 175 1.98 -2.21 -21.67
CA VAL A 175 1.81 -1.38 -22.87
C VAL A 175 1.42 0.06 -22.53
N PRO A 176 1.82 1.05 -23.36
CA PRO A 176 1.40 2.44 -23.17
C PRO A 176 -0.11 2.59 -23.08
N ALA A 177 -0.56 3.47 -22.17
CA ALA A 177 -1.99 3.73 -21.98
C ALA A 177 -2.31 5.21 -22.14
N VAL A 178 -3.28 5.53 -22.99
CA VAL A 178 -3.86 6.89 -23.13
C VAL A 178 -4.98 7.16 -22.13
N ASN A 179 -5.51 6.13 -21.49
CA ASN A 179 -6.50 6.25 -20.42
C ASN A 179 -5.79 6.23 -19.07
N VAL A 180 -5.46 7.39 -18.52
CA VAL A 180 -4.53 7.54 -17.37
C VAL A 180 -5.27 7.97 -16.09
N PRO A 181 -4.85 7.49 -14.91
CA PRO A 181 -5.48 7.89 -13.64
C PRO A 181 -5.02 9.29 -13.21
N LEU A 182 -5.88 10.29 -13.29
CA LEU A 182 -5.50 11.70 -13.06
C LEU A 182 -6.16 12.36 -11.86
N TYR A 183 -7.30 11.87 -11.38
CA TYR A 183 -8.08 12.70 -10.46
C TYR A 183 -9.02 11.97 -9.50
N HIS A 184 -9.35 12.65 -8.41
CA HIS A 184 -10.49 12.33 -7.57
C HIS A 184 -11.61 13.32 -7.87
N CYS A 185 -12.86 12.86 -7.96
CA CYS A 185 -13.98 13.77 -8.12
C CYS A 185 -14.19 14.60 -6.85
N GLU A 186 -14.87 15.74 -6.95
CA GLU A 186 -15.18 16.67 -5.84
C GLU A 186 -15.83 15.99 -4.63
N LYS A 187 -16.44 14.82 -4.86
CA LYS A 187 -17.13 14.03 -3.84
C LYS A 187 -16.09 13.39 -2.91
N ARG A 188 -15.97 13.96 -1.71
CA ARG A 188 -15.14 13.39 -0.62
C ARG A 188 -15.46 11.93 -0.31
N SER A 189 -16.67 11.44 -0.56
CA SER A 189 -17.01 10.02 -0.38
C SER A 189 -16.36 9.09 -1.42
N CYS A 190 -15.94 9.61 -2.58
CA CYS A 190 -15.23 8.83 -3.58
C CYS A 190 -13.78 8.62 -3.16
N ARG A 191 -13.33 7.37 -3.26
CA ARG A 191 -11.96 6.91 -2.96
C ARG A 191 -11.23 6.40 -4.20
N THR A 192 -11.88 6.48 -5.35
CA THR A 192 -11.36 5.95 -6.61
C THR A 192 -10.62 7.06 -7.33
N VAL A 193 -9.41 6.76 -7.80
CA VAL A 193 -8.74 7.59 -8.79
C VAL A 193 -9.41 7.36 -10.14
N HIS A 194 -10.14 8.38 -10.61
CA HIS A 194 -10.78 8.37 -11.91
C HIS A 194 -9.74 8.50 -13.01
N ARG A 195 -10.06 7.87 -14.14
CA ARG A 195 -9.23 7.88 -15.32
C ARG A 195 -9.71 8.91 -16.31
N THR A 196 -8.76 9.46 -17.05
CA THR A 196 -8.93 10.47 -18.06
C THR A 196 -8.42 9.94 -19.38
N ASN A 197 -9.24 10.06 -20.42
CA ASN A 197 -8.80 9.74 -21.78
C ASN A 197 -8.01 10.92 -22.36
N LEU A 198 -6.75 10.69 -22.71
CA LEU A 198 -5.90 11.62 -23.43
C LEU A 198 -6.17 11.51 -24.93
N ALA A 199 -6.42 12.63 -25.59
CA ALA A 199 -6.60 12.65 -27.03
C ALA A 199 -5.25 12.79 -27.76
N THR A 200 -5.12 12.02 -28.83
CA THR A 200 -4.06 12.17 -29.84
C THR A 200 -4.59 12.98 -31.03
N THR A 201 -3.71 13.67 -31.75
CA THR A 201 -4.11 14.46 -32.93
C THR A 201 -4.76 13.59 -34.00
N GLU A 202 -5.83 14.05 -34.64
CA GLU A 202 -6.35 13.46 -35.89
C GLU A 202 -5.38 13.65 -37.08
N SER A 203 -4.34 12.83 -37.10
CA SER A 203 -3.33 12.78 -38.16
C SER A 203 -3.78 11.92 -39.36
N GLN A 204 -3.04 11.99 -40.47
CA GLN A 204 -3.35 11.22 -41.68
C GLN A 204 -3.29 9.71 -41.45
N ILE A 205 -2.42 9.24 -40.55
CA ILE A 205 -2.34 7.82 -40.20
C ILE A 205 -3.64 7.33 -39.54
N HIS A 206 -4.30 8.13 -38.69
CA HIS A 206 -5.60 7.77 -38.09
C HIS A 206 -6.70 7.59 -39.16
N LYS A 207 -6.78 8.51 -40.12
CA LYS A 207 -7.72 8.41 -41.24
C LYS A 207 -7.45 7.18 -42.10
N THR A 208 -6.18 6.88 -42.33
CA THR A 208 -5.74 5.69 -43.09
C THR A 208 -6.12 4.39 -42.36
N ARG A 209 -5.89 4.32 -41.03
CA ARG A 209 -6.30 3.18 -40.19
C ARG A 209 -7.81 2.97 -40.17
N GLY A 210 -8.59 4.06 -40.04
CA GLY A 210 -10.04 4.02 -40.12
C GLY A 210 -10.50 3.42 -41.45
N LYS A 211 -9.92 3.88 -42.56
CA LYS A 211 -10.27 3.35 -43.88
C LYS A 211 -9.82 1.91 -44.10
N LEU A 212 -8.65 1.52 -43.61
CA LEU A 212 -8.18 0.14 -43.67
C LEU A 212 -9.16 -0.81 -42.96
N ARG A 213 -9.58 -0.44 -41.74
CA ARG A 213 -10.56 -1.21 -40.96
C ARG A 213 -11.90 -1.36 -41.70
N GLU A 214 -12.42 -0.29 -42.29
CA GLU A 214 -13.64 -0.38 -43.13
C GLU A 214 -13.48 -1.35 -44.31
N LEU A 215 -12.29 -1.43 -44.92
CA LEU A 215 -12.03 -2.37 -46.03
C LEU A 215 -11.96 -3.81 -45.51
N LEU A 216 -11.28 -4.02 -44.39
CA LEU A 216 -11.13 -5.34 -43.77
C LEU A 216 -12.48 -5.90 -43.32
N GLU A 217 -13.29 -5.11 -42.62
CA GLU A 217 -14.64 -5.48 -42.15
C GLU A 217 -15.61 -5.75 -43.33
N LYS A 218 -15.42 -5.07 -44.46
CA LYS A 218 -16.24 -5.28 -45.65
C LYS A 218 -15.93 -6.60 -46.36
N ASP A 219 -14.65 -6.98 -46.39
CA ASP A 219 -14.22 -8.18 -47.11
C ASP A 219 -14.33 -9.44 -46.23
N HIS A 220 -14.34 -9.27 -44.90
CA HIS A 220 -14.40 -10.36 -43.93
C HIS A 220 -15.28 -9.98 -42.72
N GLU A 221 -16.29 -10.80 -42.41
CA GLU A 221 -17.29 -10.49 -41.36
C GLU A 221 -16.77 -10.65 -39.92
N ARG A 222 -15.63 -11.33 -39.68
CA ARG A 222 -15.04 -11.55 -38.35
C ARG A 222 -13.51 -11.56 -38.37
N ASP A 223 -12.90 -11.08 -37.29
CA ASP A 223 -11.47 -11.26 -36.99
C ASP A 223 -11.15 -12.75 -36.73
N HIS A 224 -9.96 -13.18 -37.14
CA HIS A 224 -9.49 -14.56 -36.96
C HIS A 224 -8.84 -14.81 -35.59
N ALA A 225 -8.55 -16.08 -35.32
CA ALA A 225 -7.93 -16.59 -34.09
C ALA A 225 -6.47 -16.13 -33.83
N PHE A 226 -5.95 -15.13 -34.56
CA PHE A 226 -4.60 -14.58 -34.32
C PHE A 226 -4.48 -13.90 -32.96
N ALA A 227 -5.52 -13.20 -32.49
CA ALA A 227 -5.51 -12.60 -31.16
C ALA A 227 -5.38 -13.66 -30.05
N GLU A 228 -6.09 -14.79 -30.19
CA GLU A 228 -6.00 -15.93 -29.27
C GLU A 228 -4.62 -16.59 -29.37
N PHE A 229 -4.08 -16.79 -30.58
CA PHE A 229 -2.72 -17.29 -30.79
C PHE A 229 -1.65 -16.43 -30.11
N PHE A 230 -1.68 -15.10 -30.29
CA PHE A 230 -0.71 -14.20 -29.65
C PHE A 230 -0.82 -14.25 -28.13
N ALA A 231 -2.04 -14.28 -27.59
CA ALA A 231 -2.26 -14.42 -26.16
C ALA A 231 -1.72 -15.75 -25.61
N GLU A 232 -1.90 -16.86 -26.33
CA GLU A 232 -1.35 -18.16 -25.92
C GLU A 232 0.18 -18.17 -25.87
N ILE A 233 0.85 -17.68 -26.92
CA ILE A 233 2.32 -17.68 -26.95
C ILE A 233 2.93 -16.68 -25.96
N ASP A 234 2.26 -15.56 -25.70
CA ASP A 234 2.67 -14.62 -24.65
C ASP A 234 2.52 -15.26 -23.26
N ASN A 235 1.40 -15.93 -23.00
CA ASN A 235 1.17 -16.65 -21.74
C ASN A 235 2.21 -17.75 -21.48
N GLU A 236 2.67 -18.45 -22.51
CA GLU A 236 3.73 -19.46 -22.43
C GLU A 236 5.09 -18.85 -22.02
N LEU A 237 5.36 -17.61 -22.42
CA LEU A 237 6.65 -16.94 -22.17
C LEU A 237 6.65 -16.09 -20.88
N CYS A 238 5.49 -15.59 -20.45
CA CYS A 238 5.33 -14.67 -19.32
C CYS A 238 4.93 -15.34 -17.99
N ASP A 239 4.98 -16.68 -17.88
CA ASP A 239 4.56 -17.46 -16.70
C ASP A 239 3.16 -17.05 -16.18
N TYR A 240 2.19 -16.88 -17.09
CA TYR A 240 0.86 -16.35 -16.77
C TYR A 240 0.10 -17.16 -15.68
N TYR A 241 0.33 -18.47 -15.65
CA TYR A 241 -0.25 -19.38 -14.66
C TYR A 241 0.63 -19.57 -13.40
N GLY A 242 1.79 -18.92 -13.37
CA GLY A 242 2.65 -18.85 -12.20
C GLY A 242 2.00 -18.10 -11.05
N ASP A 243 2.41 -18.41 -9.83
CA ASP A 243 1.89 -17.78 -8.62
C ASP A 243 2.94 -16.90 -7.92
N GLN A 244 4.15 -16.76 -8.46
CA GLN A 244 5.25 -16.01 -7.84
C GLN A 244 5.67 -14.77 -8.64
N GLN A 245 5.22 -14.66 -9.90
CA GLN A 245 5.52 -13.52 -10.76
C GLN A 245 4.32 -12.58 -10.83
N SER A 246 4.54 -11.32 -10.52
CA SER A 246 3.57 -10.23 -10.73
C SER A 246 4.22 -9.19 -11.63
N LEU A 247 3.44 -8.25 -12.14
CA LEU A 247 3.96 -6.98 -12.68
C LEU A 247 3.86 -5.84 -11.65
N GLY A 248 3.38 -6.14 -10.43
CA GLY A 248 3.15 -5.17 -9.37
C GLY A 248 4.42 -4.54 -8.80
N GLU A 249 5.59 -5.14 -9.01
CA GLU A 249 6.87 -4.56 -8.61
C GLU A 249 7.20 -3.25 -9.35
N ILE A 250 6.67 -3.05 -10.57
CA ILE A 250 6.92 -1.83 -11.33
C ILE A 250 6.16 -0.62 -10.73
N PRO A 251 4.85 -0.71 -10.44
CA PRO A 251 4.17 0.30 -9.61
C PRO A 251 4.84 0.56 -8.26
N LEU A 252 5.42 -0.45 -7.59
CA LEU A 252 6.16 -0.22 -6.34
C LEU A 252 7.33 0.75 -6.54
N LEU A 253 8.12 0.60 -7.62
CA LEU A 253 9.20 1.54 -7.99
C LEU A 253 8.70 2.98 -8.17
N GLY A 254 7.53 3.16 -8.79
CA GLY A 254 6.96 4.48 -9.04
C GLY A 254 6.32 5.14 -7.82
N GLU A 255 5.63 4.37 -6.98
CA GLU A 255 4.68 4.89 -5.99
C GLU A 255 5.05 4.61 -4.53
N CYS A 256 5.92 3.63 -4.28
CA CYS A 256 6.23 3.16 -2.92
C CYS A 256 7.66 3.48 -2.46
N PHE A 257 8.55 3.86 -3.37
CA PHE A 257 9.95 4.16 -3.07
C PHE A 257 10.24 5.65 -3.31
N SER A 258 10.94 6.27 -2.36
CA SER A 258 11.48 7.61 -2.52
C SER A 258 12.61 7.63 -3.56
N ALA A 259 13.12 8.81 -3.90
CA ALA A 259 14.31 8.92 -4.75
C ALA A 259 15.52 8.21 -4.11
N GLU A 260 15.71 8.36 -2.80
CA GLU A 260 16.79 7.72 -2.03
C GLU A 260 16.61 6.19 -1.96
N ASP A 261 15.37 5.71 -1.83
CA ASP A 261 15.08 4.28 -1.88
C ASP A 261 15.43 3.71 -3.27
N LEU A 262 15.05 4.40 -4.35
CA LEU A 262 15.40 3.99 -5.72
C LEU A 262 16.91 3.98 -5.96
N ASP A 263 17.64 4.96 -5.41
CA ASP A 263 19.10 5.00 -5.50
C ASP A 263 19.74 3.80 -4.80
N SER A 264 19.18 3.41 -3.65
CA SER A 264 19.62 2.21 -2.91
C SER A 264 19.38 0.93 -3.70
N VAL A 265 18.22 0.80 -4.37
CA VAL A 265 17.93 -0.35 -5.26
C VAL A 265 18.90 -0.37 -6.45
N MET A 266 19.12 0.77 -7.09
CA MET A 266 20.05 0.90 -8.23
C MET A 266 21.49 0.56 -7.84
N LEU A 267 21.96 1.06 -6.70
CA LEU A 267 23.30 0.75 -6.17
C LEU A 267 23.46 -0.76 -5.93
N THR A 268 22.45 -1.38 -5.32
CA THR A 268 22.42 -2.83 -5.11
C THR A 268 22.45 -3.60 -6.43
N ALA A 269 21.60 -3.20 -7.38
CA ALA A 269 21.52 -3.82 -8.69
C ALA A 269 22.82 -3.68 -9.50
N LEU A 270 23.57 -2.58 -9.32
CA LEU A 270 24.87 -2.31 -9.96
C LEU A 270 26.08 -2.88 -9.18
N ASN A 271 25.87 -3.52 -8.04
CA ASN A 271 26.98 -3.93 -7.17
C ASN A 271 27.68 -5.20 -7.69
N GLY A 272 29.01 -5.21 -7.60
CA GLY A 272 29.84 -6.35 -7.98
C GLY A 272 30.08 -6.52 -9.50
N LYS A 273 31.07 -7.37 -9.83
CA LYS A 273 31.49 -7.63 -11.22
C LYS A 273 30.51 -8.51 -12.02
N GLY A 274 29.59 -9.19 -11.33
CA GLY A 274 28.54 -10.03 -11.93
C GLY A 274 27.14 -9.43 -11.82
N SER A 275 27.03 -8.11 -11.63
CA SER A 275 25.76 -7.41 -11.56
C SER A 275 24.91 -7.67 -12.83
N THR A 276 23.68 -8.14 -12.62
CA THR A 276 22.70 -8.38 -13.69
C THR A 276 22.38 -7.10 -14.45
N LEU A 277 22.22 -5.98 -13.72
CA LEU A 277 21.92 -4.68 -14.32
C LEU A 277 23.08 -4.14 -15.15
N ARG A 278 24.34 -4.27 -14.71
CA ARG A 278 25.49 -3.87 -15.53
C ARG A 278 25.55 -4.66 -16.83
N GLY A 279 25.29 -5.98 -16.76
CA GLY A 279 25.20 -6.83 -17.95
C GLY A 279 24.09 -6.41 -18.90
N ALA A 280 22.91 -6.11 -18.38
CA ALA A 280 21.77 -5.66 -19.17
C ALA A 280 22.01 -4.28 -19.83
N LEU A 281 22.60 -3.33 -19.09
CA LEU A 281 22.98 -2.01 -19.63
C LEU A 281 24.06 -2.13 -20.71
N ALA A 282 25.10 -2.94 -20.49
CA ALA A 282 26.18 -3.15 -21.45
C ALA A 282 25.68 -3.82 -22.74
N ALA A 283 24.74 -4.76 -22.66
CA ALA A 283 24.10 -5.37 -23.82
C ALA A 283 23.32 -4.36 -24.68
N ASN A 284 22.89 -3.26 -24.07
CA ASN A 284 22.26 -2.12 -24.73
C ASN A 284 23.24 -0.98 -25.08
N GLY A 285 24.55 -1.20 -24.95
CA GLY A 285 25.59 -0.21 -25.28
C GLY A 285 25.80 0.88 -24.23
N ILE A 286 25.30 0.71 -23.01
CA ILE A 286 25.47 1.65 -21.90
C ILE A 286 26.54 1.12 -20.94
N ASP A 287 27.71 1.74 -20.92
CA ASP A 287 28.83 1.38 -20.04
C ASP A 287 28.76 2.14 -18.70
N VAL A 288 28.69 1.41 -17.59
CA VAL A 288 28.65 1.97 -16.23
C VAL A 288 29.99 1.74 -15.53
N ARG A 289 30.81 2.79 -15.47
CA ARG A 289 32.11 2.77 -14.80
C ARG A 289 31.99 2.96 -13.29
N ASN A 290 31.31 4.04 -12.89
CA ASN A 290 31.02 4.37 -11.50
C ASN A 290 29.50 4.32 -11.29
N PRO A 291 28.99 3.40 -10.43
CA PRO A 291 27.56 3.30 -10.14
C PRO A 291 26.94 4.60 -9.63
N GLN A 292 27.62 5.32 -8.72
CA GLN A 292 27.04 6.52 -8.10
C GLN A 292 26.90 7.64 -9.14
N ASP A 293 27.95 7.94 -9.89
CA ASP A 293 27.92 8.98 -10.93
C ASP A 293 26.85 8.69 -11.99
N PHE A 294 26.63 7.41 -12.31
CA PHE A 294 25.57 6.99 -13.22
C PHE A 294 24.19 7.26 -12.61
N ILE A 295 23.95 6.82 -11.37
CA ILE A 295 22.67 7.00 -10.67
C ILE A 295 22.32 8.49 -10.53
N ASP A 296 23.30 9.32 -10.15
CA ASP A 296 23.13 10.76 -9.96
C ASP A 296 22.77 11.48 -11.27
N SER A 297 23.15 10.92 -12.42
CA SER A 297 22.83 11.47 -13.75
C SER A 297 21.41 11.15 -14.23
N LEU A 298 20.72 10.20 -13.57
CA LEU A 298 19.41 9.72 -14.01
C LEU A 298 18.26 10.39 -13.24
N ASP A 299 17.20 10.72 -13.97
CA ASP A 299 15.91 11.05 -13.36
C ASP A 299 15.16 9.78 -12.94
N LYS A 300 14.04 9.95 -12.22
CA LYS A 300 13.22 8.83 -11.73
C LYS A 300 12.75 7.90 -12.86
N ALA A 301 12.31 8.47 -13.98
CA ALA A 301 11.86 7.69 -15.13
C ALA A 301 13.01 6.84 -15.72
N SER A 302 14.21 7.42 -15.85
CA SER A 302 15.38 6.69 -16.34
C SER A 302 15.84 5.60 -15.37
N LYS A 303 15.74 5.84 -14.06
CA LYS A 303 16.03 4.81 -13.02
C LYS A 303 15.07 3.63 -13.13
N ILE A 304 13.76 3.90 -13.26
CA ILE A 304 12.74 2.85 -13.46
C ILE A 304 13.01 2.09 -14.76
N GLN A 305 13.29 2.78 -15.86
CA GLN A 305 13.61 2.14 -17.14
C GLN A 305 14.83 1.21 -17.03
N ALA A 306 15.90 1.66 -16.37
CA ALA A 306 17.10 0.84 -16.16
C ALA A 306 16.77 -0.42 -15.33
N LEU A 307 16.03 -0.27 -14.22
CA LEU A 307 15.61 -1.40 -13.38
C LEU A 307 14.70 -2.40 -14.11
N MET A 308 13.94 -1.95 -15.12
CA MET A 308 13.12 -2.84 -15.94
C MET A 308 13.92 -3.72 -16.92
N LEU A 309 15.22 -3.46 -17.11
CA LEU A 309 16.07 -4.27 -18.00
C LEU A 309 16.43 -5.65 -17.42
N ILE A 310 16.27 -5.85 -16.12
CA ILE A 310 16.51 -7.14 -15.46
C ILE A 310 15.20 -7.90 -15.23
N GLU A 311 15.29 -9.21 -15.04
CA GLU A 311 14.15 -10.07 -14.72
C GLU A 311 13.49 -9.70 -13.38
N SER A 312 12.20 -9.98 -13.22
CA SER A 312 11.43 -9.63 -12.01
C SER A 312 11.97 -10.32 -10.75
N LYS A 313 12.50 -11.53 -10.87
CA LYS A 313 13.18 -12.23 -9.77
C LYS A 313 14.42 -11.46 -9.30
N SER A 314 15.23 -10.98 -10.24
CA SER A 314 16.45 -10.20 -9.96
C SER A 314 16.13 -8.82 -9.39
N LEU A 315 15.08 -8.16 -9.91
CA LEU A 315 14.62 -6.87 -9.38
C LEU A 315 14.12 -7.01 -7.94
N THR A 316 13.26 -8.00 -7.68
CA THR A 316 12.75 -8.28 -6.33
C THR A 316 13.89 -8.58 -5.35
N ALA A 317 14.86 -9.39 -5.78
CA ALA A 317 16.06 -9.68 -5.01
C ALA A 317 16.85 -8.42 -4.61
N CYS A 318 17.03 -7.48 -5.54
CA CYS A 318 17.74 -6.23 -5.25
C CYS A 318 16.97 -5.35 -4.24
N ILE A 319 15.65 -5.33 -4.32
CA ILE A 319 14.80 -4.58 -3.39
C ILE A 319 14.85 -5.20 -2.00
N ASP A 320 14.69 -6.52 -1.91
CA ASP A 320 14.78 -7.27 -0.65
C ASP A 320 16.14 -7.06 0.02
N GLU A 321 17.23 -7.19 -0.73
CA GLU A 321 18.58 -6.96 -0.22
C GLU A 321 18.76 -5.53 0.30
N SER A 322 18.18 -4.53 -0.39
CA SER A 322 18.23 -3.13 0.05
C SER A 322 17.50 -2.90 1.37
N ILE A 323 16.38 -3.60 1.58
CA ILE A 323 15.61 -3.55 2.82
C ILE A 323 16.35 -4.25 3.96
N HIS A 324 16.84 -5.48 3.72
CA HIS A 324 17.54 -6.25 4.75
C HIS A 324 18.86 -5.61 5.18
N LYS A 325 19.57 -4.94 4.26
CA LYS A 325 20.76 -4.12 4.59
C LYS A 325 20.43 -2.78 5.25
N SER A 326 19.15 -2.52 5.55
CA SER A 326 18.66 -1.28 6.15
C SER A 326 18.99 -0.01 5.35
N MET A 327 19.25 -0.14 4.05
CA MET A 327 19.37 0.99 3.13
C MET A 327 18.00 1.60 2.87
N ILE A 328 16.98 0.75 2.73
CA ILE A 328 15.56 1.14 2.73
C ILE A 328 14.97 0.80 4.09
N LYS A 329 14.47 1.83 4.80
CA LYS A 329 13.88 1.66 6.13
C LYS A 329 12.35 1.67 6.05
N ILE A 330 11.75 0.51 6.33
CA ILE A 330 10.30 0.36 6.39
C ILE A 330 9.89 0.10 7.85
N PRO A 331 9.01 0.92 8.44
CA PRO A 331 8.52 0.68 9.80
C PRO A 331 7.78 -0.67 9.95
N PRO A 332 7.73 -1.25 11.17
CA PRO A 332 7.20 -2.61 11.36
C PRO A 332 5.75 -2.85 10.91
N HIS A 333 4.86 -1.88 11.10
CA HIS A 333 3.45 -1.98 10.69
C HIS A 333 3.16 -1.41 9.30
N GLU A 334 4.20 -0.98 8.58
CA GLU A 334 4.02 -0.40 7.26
C GLU A 334 4.03 -1.48 6.18
N VAL A 335 2.92 -1.54 5.44
CA VAL A 335 2.85 -2.26 4.17
C VAL A 335 2.65 -1.25 3.06
N ARG A 336 3.68 -1.07 2.24
CA ARG A 336 3.64 -0.18 1.08
C ARG A 336 2.89 -0.84 -0.07
N ARG A 337 2.00 -0.08 -0.71
CA ARG A 337 1.16 -0.49 -1.83
C ARG A 337 0.96 0.70 -2.77
N PRO A 338 0.90 0.50 -4.09
CA PRO A 338 0.53 1.57 -5.01
C PRO A 338 -0.87 2.12 -4.64
N LYS A 339 -1.02 3.45 -4.63
CA LYS A 339 -2.29 4.15 -4.35
C LYS A 339 -3.03 4.53 -5.63
N ILE A 340 -2.31 4.79 -6.73
CA ILE A 340 -2.86 5.17 -8.02
C ILE A 340 -2.93 3.96 -8.96
N LEU A 341 -1.82 3.25 -9.14
CA LEU A 341 -1.69 2.13 -10.07
C LEU A 341 -1.76 0.78 -9.36
N ASN A 342 -2.96 0.38 -8.97
CA ASN A 342 -3.19 -0.97 -8.46
C ASN A 342 -3.30 -1.97 -9.63
N ILE A 343 -2.15 -2.44 -10.12
CA ILE A 343 -2.05 -3.44 -11.18
C ILE A 343 -2.05 -4.84 -10.56
N SER A 344 -2.91 -5.70 -11.09
CA SER A 344 -2.94 -7.13 -10.79
C SER A 344 -2.86 -7.93 -12.09
N THR A 345 -2.12 -9.05 -12.08
CA THR A 345 -1.75 -9.78 -13.30
C THR A 345 -1.80 -11.29 -13.15
N GLY A 346 -1.84 -12.00 -14.29
CA GLY A 346 -1.81 -13.46 -14.33
C GLY A 346 -3.13 -14.12 -13.92
N TYR A 347 -3.14 -15.45 -13.92
CA TYR A 347 -4.32 -16.25 -13.62
C TYR A 347 -4.88 -16.01 -12.20
N TYR A 348 -4.00 -15.76 -11.23
CA TYR A 348 -4.36 -15.57 -9.83
C TYR A 348 -4.61 -14.11 -9.42
N ASP A 349 -4.62 -13.18 -10.38
CA ASP A 349 -4.84 -11.75 -10.14
C ASP A 349 -3.84 -11.20 -9.09
N LEU A 350 -2.55 -11.41 -9.38
CA LEU A 350 -1.43 -11.20 -8.49
C LEU A 350 -1.02 -9.72 -8.43
N SER A 351 -0.97 -9.17 -7.22
CA SER A 351 -0.45 -7.84 -6.90
C SER A 351 0.84 -7.94 -6.08
N ALA A 352 1.56 -6.83 -5.91
CA ALA A 352 2.77 -6.79 -5.09
C ALA A 352 2.60 -5.86 -3.88
N GLU A 353 3.16 -6.27 -2.75
CA GLU A 353 3.23 -5.48 -1.52
C GLU A 353 4.66 -5.50 -0.97
N CYS A 354 5.06 -4.43 -0.28
CA CYS A 354 6.40 -4.34 0.30
C CYS A 354 6.31 -4.00 1.80
N SER A 355 7.08 -4.69 2.63
CA SER A 355 7.26 -4.40 4.05
C SER A 355 8.73 -4.52 4.44
N LYS A 356 9.05 -4.40 5.74
CA LYS A 356 10.41 -4.68 6.24
C LYS A 356 10.91 -6.10 5.96
N TYR A 357 10.03 -7.03 5.58
CA TYR A 357 10.37 -8.40 5.20
C TYR A 357 10.58 -8.58 3.69
N GLY A 358 10.66 -7.47 2.93
CA GLY A 358 10.84 -7.48 1.49
C GLY A 358 9.52 -7.40 0.71
N ILE A 359 9.56 -7.72 -0.58
CA ILE A 359 8.38 -7.79 -1.45
C ILE A 359 7.69 -9.15 -1.29
N ARG A 360 6.35 -9.15 -1.28
CA ARG A 360 5.55 -10.38 -1.47
C ARG A 360 4.57 -10.20 -2.62
N VAL A 361 4.21 -11.33 -3.22
CA VAL A 361 3.18 -11.40 -4.25
C VAL A 361 1.86 -11.87 -3.65
N MET A 362 0.85 -11.02 -3.70
CA MET A 362 -0.46 -11.22 -3.10
C MET A 362 -1.52 -11.55 -4.15
N PRO A 363 -2.10 -12.76 -4.11
CA PRO A 363 -3.23 -13.13 -4.95
C PRO A 363 -4.52 -12.48 -4.46
N ARG A 364 -5.50 -12.35 -5.34
CA ARG A 364 -6.86 -11.92 -4.96
C ARG A 364 -7.50 -12.87 -3.96
N ASP A 365 -7.32 -14.18 -4.15
CA ASP A 365 -7.71 -15.20 -3.17
C ASP A 365 -6.55 -15.53 -2.23
N ARG A 366 -6.65 -15.06 -0.98
CA ARG A 366 -5.63 -15.28 0.06
C ARG A 366 -5.49 -16.76 0.47
N SER A 367 -6.43 -17.63 0.13
CA SER A 367 -6.34 -19.07 0.41
C SER A 367 -5.13 -19.71 -0.29
N LEU A 368 -4.64 -19.11 -1.37
CA LEU A 368 -3.47 -19.57 -2.11
C LEU A 368 -2.19 -19.60 -1.24
N ALA A 369 -2.10 -18.81 -0.17
CA ALA A 369 -0.96 -18.88 0.77
C ALA A 369 -0.84 -20.27 1.43
N VAL A 370 -1.97 -20.91 1.75
CA VAL A 370 -2.01 -22.27 2.30
C VAL A 370 -1.58 -23.30 1.25
N VAL A 371 -2.01 -23.12 0.01
CA VAL A 371 -1.60 -23.98 -1.12
C VAL A 371 -0.09 -23.84 -1.40
N ARG A 372 0.44 -22.61 -1.34
CA ARG A 372 1.88 -22.33 -1.44
C ARG A 372 2.67 -23.02 -0.33
N LEU A 373 2.18 -22.99 0.90
CA LEU A 373 2.79 -23.69 2.04
C LEU A 373 2.83 -25.21 1.82
N ASN A 374 1.72 -25.81 1.38
CA ASN A 374 1.69 -27.23 1.01
C ASN A 374 2.71 -27.56 -0.09
N ARG A 375 2.76 -26.78 -1.17
CA ARG A 375 3.73 -26.96 -2.26
C ARG A 375 5.17 -26.79 -1.77
N LEU A 376 5.43 -25.85 -0.85
CA LEU A 376 6.73 -25.65 -0.24
C LEU A 376 7.18 -26.90 0.52
N ILE A 377 6.32 -27.46 1.37
CA ILE A 377 6.59 -28.70 2.11
C ILE A 377 6.87 -29.85 1.15
N SER A 378 6.08 -30.02 0.08
CA SER A 378 6.33 -31.04 -0.94
C SER A 378 7.65 -30.83 -1.70
N SER A 379 8.11 -29.59 -1.83
CA SER A 379 9.38 -29.26 -2.49
C SER A 379 10.58 -29.56 -1.59
N ILE A 380 10.44 -29.38 -0.28
CA ILE A 380 11.46 -29.70 0.72
C ILE A 380 11.60 -31.21 0.90
N TYR A 381 10.46 -31.90 1.03
CA TYR A 381 10.40 -33.34 1.25
C TYR A 381 9.93 -34.01 -0.04
N ASP A 382 10.83 -34.14 -1.01
CA ASP A 382 10.52 -34.82 -2.27
C ASP A 382 9.95 -36.22 -1.99
N VAL A 383 8.66 -36.37 -2.28
CA VAL A 383 7.89 -37.60 -2.02
C VAL A 383 8.42 -38.77 -2.84
N SER A 384 9.10 -38.47 -3.96
CA SER A 384 9.78 -39.45 -4.81
C SER A 384 11.01 -40.05 -4.14
N SER A 385 11.61 -39.34 -3.17
CA SER A 385 12.74 -39.81 -2.37
C SER A 385 12.25 -40.60 -1.13
N PRO A 386 12.54 -41.92 -1.03
CA PRO A 386 12.08 -42.74 0.09
C PRO A 386 12.57 -42.26 1.46
N GLY A 387 13.76 -41.63 1.50
CA GLY A 387 14.34 -41.08 2.73
C GLY A 387 13.58 -39.86 3.23
N ALA A 388 13.37 -38.87 2.35
CA ALA A 388 12.65 -37.64 2.68
C ALA A 388 11.19 -37.93 3.06
N ARG A 389 10.53 -38.85 2.34
CA ARG A 389 9.16 -39.28 2.67
C ARG A 389 9.05 -39.95 4.04
N ARG A 390 10.03 -40.76 4.44
CA ARG A 390 10.09 -41.38 5.78
C ARG A 390 10.31 -40.34 6.87
N ASP A 391 11.19 -39.36 6.65
CA ASP A 391 11.43 -38.27 7.62
C ASP A 391 10.16 -37.44 7.83
N LEU A 392 9.49 -37.04 6.75
CA LEU A 392 8.22 -36.31 6.84
C LEU A 392 7.13 -37.13 7.55
N ALA A 393 7.00 -38.42 7.23
CA ALA A 393 6.06 -39.32 7.90
C ALA A 393 6.33 -39.44 9.41
N TRP A 394 7.61 -39.44 9.81
CA TRP A 394 8.03 -39.49 11.21
C TRP A 394 7.72 -38.18 11.96
N ARG A 395 7.95 -37.03 11.32
CA ARG A 395 7.58 -35.70 11.85
C ARG A 395 6.07 -35.61 12.09
N LEU A 396 5.28 -36.10 11.13
CA LEU A 396 3.82 -36.13 11.18
C LEU A 396 3.23 -37.39 11.84
N ARG A 397 4.00 -38.13 12.65
CA ARG A 397 3.54 -39.42 13.23
C ARG A 397 2.29 -39.30 14.11
N ARG A 398 2.05 -38.13 14.69
CA ARG A 398 0.88 -37.82 15.55
C ARG A 398 -0.32 -37.30 14.76
N VAL A 399 -0.15 -37.02 13.46
CA VAL A 399 -1.22 -36.59 12.58
C VAL A 399 -1.87 -37.81 11.94
N GLU A 400 -3.18 -37.88 12.07
CA GLU A 400 -3.99 -38.93 11.45
C GLU A 400 -4.06 -38.74 9.92
N GLY A 401 -4.03 -39.85 9.17
CA GLY A 401 -4.15 -39.84 7.71
C GLY A 401 -3.66 -41.15 7.10
N ARG A 402 -4.24 -41.56 5.96
CA ARG A 402 -3.93 -42.82 5.27
C ARG A 402 -2.63 -42.75 4.49
N SER A 403 -2.26 -41.56 4.03
CA SER A 403 -1.03 -41.28 3.28
C SER A 403 -0.26 -40.11 3.90
N VAL A 404 1.01 -39.94 3.53
CA VAL A 404 1.84 -38.81 4.02
C VAL A 404 1.25 -37.48 3.54
N GLU A 405 0.73 -37.47 2.31
CA GLU A 405 0.11 -36.32 1.66
C GLU A 405 -1.19 -35.92 2.39
N GLU A 406 -2.03 -36.89 2.76
CA GLU A 406 -3.23 -36.63 3.58
C GLU A 406 -2.85 -36.09 4.97
N LYS A 407 -1.76 -36.59 5.56
CA LYS A 407 -1.25 -36.07 6.84
C LYS A 407 -0.77 -34.63 6.72
N VAL A 408 -0.05 -34.27 5.65
CA VAL A 408 0.40 -32.90 5.40
C VAL A 408 -0.80 -31.98 5.26
N ASP A 409 -1.76 -32.32 4.40
CA ASP A 409 -2.97 -31.52 4.18
C ASP A 409 -3.74 -31.28 5.50
N ARG A 410 -3.94 -32.35 6.28
CA ARG A 410 -4.60 -32.26 7.59
C ARG A 410 -3.80 -31.43 8.60
N TYR A 411 -2.48 -31.52 8.59
CA TYR A 411 -1.61 -30.76 9.48
C TYR A 411 -1.68 -29.26 9.16
N VAL A 412 -1.46 -28.90 7.89
CA VAL A 412 -1.51 -27.52 7.41
C VAL A 412 -2.88 -26.87 7.60
N ARG A 413 -3.96 -27.65 7.51
CA ARG A 413 -5.32 -27.15 7.72
C ARG A 413 -5.65 -26.84 9.18
N ASN A 414 -5.05 -27.55 10.13
CA ASN A 414 -5.45 -27.52 11.53
C ASN A 414 -4.45 -26.78 12.45
N GLU A 415 -3.24 -26.50 11.97
CA GLU A 415 -2.19 -25.85 12.74
C GLU A 415 -1.90 -24.44 12.21
N GLU A 416 -1.36 -23.59 13.08
CA GLU A 416 -0.93 -22.25 12.68
C GLU A 416 0.25 -22.31 11.70
N PRO A 417 0.25 -21.53 10.61
CA PRO A 417 1.32 -21.55 9.60
C PRO A 417 2.73 -21.36 10.19
N ALA A 418 2.84 -20.54 11.24
CA ALA A 418 4.09 -20.31 11.96
C ALA A 418 4.65 -21.60 12.58
N GLU A 419 3.78 -22.41 13.19
CA GLU A 419 4.16 -23.69 13.80
C GLU A 419 4.48 -24.76 12.76
N VAL A 420 3.76 -24.75 11.63
CA VAL A 420 4.08 -25.63 10.50
C VAL A 420 5.50 -25.35 9.97
N LEU A 421 5.83 -24.08 9.73
CA LEU A 421 7.15 -23.68 9.26
C LEU A 421 8.24 -24.00 10.29
N ARG A 422 7.99 -23.73 11.58
CA ARG A 422 8.92 -24.07 12.66
C ARG A 422 9.20 -25.57 12.73
N HIS A 423 8.18 -26.42 12.61
CA HIS A 423 8.31 -27.88 12.75
C HIS A 423 8.77 -28.63 11.50
N LEU A 424 8.57 -28.06 10.30
CA LEU A 424 8.87 -28.73 9.04
C LEU A 424 9.96 -28.04 8.20
N VAL A 425 10.21 -26.74 8.40
CA VAL A 425 11.15 -25.96 7.58
C VAL A 425 12.38 -25.53 8.38
N LEU A 426 12.20 -24.92 9.56
CA LEU A 426 13.32 -24.44 10.41
C LEU A 426 13.98 -25.55 11.24
N VAL A 427 13.98 -26.77 10.72
CA VAL A 427 14.47 -27.97 11.42
C VAL A 427 15.95 -28.25 11.15
N GLY A 428 16.52 -27.55 10.18
CA GLY A 428 17.91 -27.68 9.77
C GLY A 428 18.23 -26.90 8.49
N PRO A 429 19.50 -26.79 8.12
CA PRO A 429 19.96 -25.93 7.03
C PRO A 429 19.47 -26.37 5.64
N VAL A 430 19.32 -27.69 5.42
CA VAL A 430 18.89 -28.21 4.09
C VAL A 430 17.42 -27.87 3.79
N PRO A 431 16.44 -28.18 4.67
CA PRO A 431 15.05 -27.76 4.48
C PRO A 431 14.89 -26.25 4.32
N PHE A 432 15.62 -25.47 5.13
CA PHE A 432 15.56 -24.03 5.06
C PHE A 432 16.14 -23.48 3.75
N SER A 433 17.26 -24.00 3.26
CA SER A 433 17.86 -23.57 1.99
C SER A 433 16.91 -23.79 0.80
N VAL A 434 16.24 -24.95 0.74
CA VAL A 434 15.21 -25.22 -0.28
C VAL A 434 14.03 -24.26 -0.13
N ALA A 435 13.60 -23.98 1.10
CA ALA A 435 12.51 -23.03 1.34
C ALA A 435 12.89 -21.61 0.90
N ALA A 436 14.09 -21.15 1.24
CA ALA A 436 14.61 -19.85 0.87
C ALA A 436 14.63 -19.68 -0.66
N GLU A 437 15.17 -20.67 -1.38
CA GLU A 437 15.19 -20.66 -2.85
C GLU A 437 13.76 -20.58 -3.44
N ARG A 438 12.83 -21.39 -2.94
CA ARG A 438 11.44 -21.47 -3.44
C ARG A 438 10.62 -20.23 -3.11
N CYS A 439 10.94 -19.54 -2.02
CA CYS A 439 10.33 -18.26 -1.63
C CYS A 439 11.04 -17.05 -2.24
N GLY A 440 12.06 -17.25 -3.07
CA GLY A 440 12.82 -16.16 -3.71
C GLY A 440 13.69 -15.36 -2.74
N ILE A 441 14.02 -15.92 -1.58
CA ILE A 441 14.95 -15.32 -0.61
C ILE A 441 16.37 -15.49 -1.16
N THR A 442 17.10 -14.38 -1.28
CA THR A 442 18.41 -14.37 -1.91
C THR A 442 19.50 -14.84 -0.97
N SER A 443 20.55 -15.45 -1.54
CA SER A 443 21.79 -15.76 -0.80
C SER A 443 22.60 -14.52 -0.41
N SER A 444 22.23 -13.34 -0.90
CA SER A 444 22.86 -12.07 -0.52
C SER A 444 22.38 -11.54 0.83
N ILE A 445 21.28 -12.07 1.36
CA ILE A 445 20.86 -11.83 2.73
C ILE A 445 21.74 -12.70 3.63
N GLU A 446 22.36 -12.10 4.65
CA GLU A 446 23.19 -12.81 5.63
C GLU A 446 22.29 -13.59 6.62
N LEU A 447 21.63 -14.63 6.10
CA LEU A 447 20.61 -15.41 6.81
C LEU A 447 21.16 -16.02 8.11
N GLU A 448 22.45 -16.31 8.20
CA GLU A 448 23.11 -16.82 9.39
C GLU A 448 23.18 -15.81 10.56
N GLN A 449 22.96 -14.52 10.29
CA GLN A 449 22.93 -13.48 11.32
C GLN A 449 21.52 -13.19 11.84
N LEU A 450 20.49 -13.70 11.18
CA LEU A 450 19.10 -13.47 11.56
C LEU A 450 18.66 -14.48 12.64
N GLU A 451 17.80 -14.03 13.54
CA GLU A 451 17.15 -14.93 14.50
C GLU A 451 16.09 -15.81 13.80
N ASP A 452 15.83 -16.99 14.34
CA ASP A 452 14.81 -17.91 13.82
C ASP A 452 13.42 -17.25 13.68
N SER A 453 13.11 -16.29 14.56
CA SER A 453 11.89 -15.47 14.52
C SER A 453 11.82 -14.61 13.26
N ASP A 454 12.92 -13.97 12.86
CA ASP A 454 13.00 -13.14 11.66
C ASP A 454 12.91 -14.00 10.40
N LEU A 455 13.62 -15.14 10.38
CA LEU A 455 13.55 -16.11 9.27
C LEU A 455 12.13 -16.64 9.08
N LEU A 456 11.45 -16.97 10.18
CA LEU A 456 10.05 -17.40 10.17
C LEU A 456 9.14 -16.32 9.59
N ASN A 457 9.30 -15.08 10.02
CA ASN A 457 8.50 -13.95 9.57
C ASN A 457 8.71 -13.64 8.08
N ILE A 458 9.94 -13.74 7.58
CA ILE A 458 10.23 -13.60 6.14
C ILE A 458 9.52 -14.70 5.35
N LEU A 459 9.60 -15.96 5.79
CA LEU A 459 8.93 -17.07 5.10
C LEU A 459 7.40 -16.92 5.09
N LEU A 460 6.80 -16.56 6.23
CA LEU A 460 5.36 -16.27 6.32
C LEU A 460 4.96 -15.15 5.34
N TRP A 461 5.73 -14.05 5.35
CA TRP A 461 5.52 -12.92 4.46
C TRP A 461 5.56 -13.32 2.98
N LYS A 462 6.61 -14.03 2.56
CA LYS A 462 6.83 -14.46 1.17
C LYS A 462 5.76 -15.44 0.68
N LEU A 463 5.26 -16.30 1.55
CA LEU A 463 4.16 -17.21 1.22
C LEU A 463 2.81 -16.49 1.05
N GLY A 464 2.67 -15.27 1.60
CA GLY A 464 1.46 -14.46 1.53
C GLY A 464 0.64 -14.42 2.83
N PHE A 465 1.20 -14.91 3.94
CA PHE A 465 0.61 -14.75 5.26
C PHE A 465 0.93 -13.37 5.85
N ASN A 466 0.07 -12.87 6.72
CA ASN A 466 0.40 -11.70 7.54
C ASN A 466 1.32 -12.13 8.68
N VAL A 467 2.31 -11.30 8.99
CA VAL A 467 3.24 -11.55 10.09
C VAL A 467 2.66 -10.95 11.36
N GLU A 468 2.51 -11.77 12.39
CA GLU A 468 2.01 -11.35 13.70
C GLU A 468 3.16 -10.80 14.55
N GLU A 469 3.25 -9.48 14.67
CA GLU A 469 4.11 -8.88 15.68
C GLU A 469 3.38 -8.76 17.02
N LYS A 470 4.01 -9.20 18.11
CA LYS A 470 3.48 -9.00 19.45
C LYS A 470 3.66 -7.54 19.86
N ASP A 471 2.78 -6.69 19.38
CA ASP A 471 2.72 -5.29 19.81
C ASP A 471 1.92 -5.19 21.12
N GLU A 472 2.65 -5.07 22.22
CA GLU A 472 2.08 -4.87 23.55
C GLU A 472 2.02 -3.37 23.84
N ALA A 473 0.85 -2.75 23.68
CA ALA A 473 0.65 -1.30 23.86
C ALA A 473 1.23 -0.76 25.19
N PHE A 474 1.22 -1.58 26.25
CA PHE A 474 1.81 -1.28 27.55
C PHE A 474 2.86 -2.32 28.01
N GLY A 475 3.46 -3.09 27.10
CA GLY A 475 4.43 -4.15 27.42
C GLY A 475 5.60 -3.66 28.29
N PRO A 476 6.29 -2.56 27.92
CA PRO A 476 7.35 -1.99 28.75
C PRO A 476 6.89 -1.59 30.15
N LEU A 477 5.70 -1.01 30.27
CA LEU A 477 5.13 -0.62 31.56
C LEU A 477 4.81 -1.83 32.43
N ARG A 478 4.19 -2.87 31.88
CA ARG A 478 3.88 -4.11 32.61
C ARG A 478 5.15 -4.79 33.10
N LYS A 479 6.15 -4.95 32.23
CA LYS A 479 7.45 -5.49 32.59
C LYS A 479 8.12 -4.68 33.71
N ASN A 480 8.16 -3.36 33.58
CA ASN A 480 8.78 -2.50 34.59
C ASN A 480 7.99 -2.50 35.91
N LEU A 481 6.66 -2.62 35.86
CA LEU A 481 5.81 -2.75 37.04
C LEU A 481 6.05 -4.08 37.77
N GLU A 482 6.21 -5.19 37.04
CA GLU A 482 6.55 -6.49 37.61
C GLU A 482 7.94 -6.48 38.27
N VAL A 483 8.95 -5.93 37.59
CA VAL A 483 10.31 -5.78 38.14
C VAL A 483 10.30 -4.90 39.40
N PHE A 484 9.59 -3.77 39.36
CA PHE A 484 9.44 -2.90 40.52
C PHE A 484 8.69 -3.58 41.67
N ALA A 485 7.62 -4.32 41.37
CA ALA A 485 6.86 -5.07 42.38
C ALA A 485 7.70 -6.15 43.06
N GLN A 486 8.53 -6.86 42.29
CA GLN A 486 9.49 -7.83 42.84
C GLN A 486 10.48 -7.14 43.78
N ALA A 487 11.08 -6.03 43.35
CA ALA A 487 11.99 -5.24 44.18
C ALA A 487 11.29 -4.77 45.48
N ALA A 488 10.12 -4.15 45.38
CA ALA A 488 9.35 -3.65 46.53
C ALA A 488 8.90 -4.76 47.49
N SER A 489 8.57 -5.96 46.98
CA SER A 489 8.13 -7.10 47.78
C SER A 489 9.27 -7.81 48.53
N SER A 490 10.50 -7.71 48.02
CA SER A 490 11.69 -8.32 48.61
C SER A 490 12.22 -7.59 49.85
N VAL A 491 11.74 -6.37 50.10
CA VAL A 491 12.21 -5.51 51.19
C VAL A 491 11.55 -5.89 52.52
N THR A 492 12.38 -6.06 53.55
CA THR A 492 11.90 -6.34 54.92
C THR A 492 12.14 -5.19 55.89
N ASN A 493 13.25 -4.46 55.77
CA ASN A 493 13.65 -3.43 56.75
C ASN A 493 13.91 -2.03 56.17
N TYR A 494 13.78 -1.83 54.85
CA TYR A 494 14.10 -0.57 54.15
C TYR A 494 15.48 -0.01 54.51
N SER A 495 16.51 -0.87 54.51
CA SER A 495 17.92 -0.46 54.58
C SER A 495 18.29 0.49 53.42
N GLU A 496 19.39 1.25 53.54
CA GLU A 496 19.82 2.15 52.46
C GLU A 496 20.05 1.42 51.13
N GLN A 497 20.53 0.17 51.18
CA GLN A 497 20.73 -0.66 50.00
C GLN A 497 19.39 -1.07 49.35
N GLU A 498 18.41 -1.51 50.13
CA GLU A 498 17.06 -1.84 49.64
C GLU A 498 16.34 -0.59 49.07
N ARG A 499 16.48 0.58 49.72
CA ARG A 499 15.95 1.86 49.21
C ARG A 499 16.60 2.25 47.89
N TYR A 500 17.90 2.01 47.74
CA TYR A 500 18.63 2.25 46.50
C TYR A 500 18.13 1.36 45.36
N GLU A 501 17.90 0.07 45.62
CA GLU A 501 17.35 -0.87 44.64
C GLU A 501 15.96 -0.46 44.15
N ILE A 502 15.04 -0.10 45.05
CA ILE A 502 13.71 0.41 44.68
C ILE A 502 13.83 1.69 43.84
N ARG A 503 14.70 2.64 44.23
CA ARG A 503 14.93 3.87 43.45
C ARG A 503 15.47 3.57 42.06
N ARG A 504 16.40 2.62 41.92
CA ARG A 504 16.97 2.21 40.64
C ARG A 504 15.89 1.71 39.68
N GLU A 505 15.01 0.83 40.15
CA GLU A 505 13.92 0.28 39.32
C GLU A 505 12.76 1.26 39.09
N SER A 506 12.66 2.33 39.90
CA SER A 506 11.60 3.34 39.76
C SER A 506 11.73 4.21 38.50
N SER A 507 12.95 4.50 38.04
CA SER A 507 13.16 5.44 36.92
C SER A 507 12.64 4.89 35.58
N PRO A 508 12.95 3.63 35.19
CA PRO A 508 12.33 3.01 34.01
C PRO A 508 10.80 2.93 34.14
N LEU A 509 10.29 2.59 35.33
CA LEU A 509 8.85 2.51 35.58
C LEU A 509 8.13 3.84 35.33
N PHE A 510 8.58 4.95 35.94
CA PHE A 510 7.94 6.25 35.75
C PHE A 510 8.02 6.74 34.30
N SER A 511 9.12 6.45 33.61
CA SER A 511 9.24 6.76 32.17
C SER A 511 8.19 6.00 31.35
N SER A 512 7.94 4.72 31.67
CA SER A 512 6.90 3.93 31.03
C SER A 512 5.48 4.35 31.45
N ILE A 513 5.26 4.81 32.69
CA ILE A 513 3.98 5.37 33.15
C ILE A 513 3.66 6.65 32.38
N GLU A 514 4.60 7.58 32.27
CA GLU A 514 4.41 8.83 31.52
C GLU A 514 4.10 8.53 30.04
N ALA A 515 4.83 7.61 29.42
CA ALA A 515 4.55 7.19 28.05
C ALA A 515 3.15 6.58 27.89
N ALA A 516 2.72 5.72 28.82
CA ALA A 516 1.40 5.09 28.78
C ALA A 516 0.26 6.11 28.98
N LEU A 517 0.41 7.03 29.93
CA LEU A 517 -0.56 8.09 30.20
C LEU A 517 -0.66 9.05 29.01
N ASP A 518 0.48 9.46 28.44
CA ASP A 518 0.53 10.32 27.25
C ASP A 518 -0.13 9.65 26.05
N ALA A 519 0.19 8.38 25.76
CA ALA A 519 -0.44 7.63 24.66
C ALA A 519 -1.96 7.47 24.85
N THR A 520 -2.41 7.18 26.08
CA THR A 520 -3.84 7.01 26.41
C THR A 520 -4.59 8.32 26.28
N LEU A 521 -4.06 9.40 26.87
CA LEU A 521 -4.68 10.72 26.82
C LEU A 521 -4.70 11.29 25.40
N ALA A 522 -3.59 11.16 24.67
CA ALA A 522 -3.49 11.59 23.27
C ALA A 522 -4.46 10.83 22.38
N PHE A 523 -4.50 9.50 22.48
CA PHE A 523 -5.42 8.66 21.71
C PHE A 523 -6.89 8.96 22.05
N SER A 524 -7.23 9.08 23.33
CA SER A 524 -8.58 9.43 23.80
C SER A 524 -9.01 10.80 23.26
N ALA A 525 -8.18 11.83 23.43
CA ALA A 525 -8.49 13.17 22.94
C ALA A 525 -8.66 13.16 21.41
N TRP A 526 -7.74 12.52 20.68
CA TRP A 526 -7.77 12.46 19.23
C TRP A 526 -8.97 11.68 18.69
N SER A 527 -9.17 10.45 19.15
CA SER A 527 -10.25 9.57 18.66
C SER A 527 -11.63 10.18 18.84
N LEU A 528 -11.85 10.88 19.96
CA LEU A 528 -13.14 11.44 20.33
C LEU A 528 -13.41 12.84 19.77
N THR A 529 -12.37 13.63 19.47
CA THR A 529 -12.54 15.07 19.14
C THR A 529 -12.05 15.50 17.77
N TYR A 530 -11.32 14.64 17.05
CA TYR A 530 -10.78 14.95 15.73
C TYR A 530 -11.79 14.65 14.61
N ASP A 531 -11.89 15.53 13.61
CA ASP A 531 -12.77 15.31 12.45
C ASP A 531 -12.15 14.28 11.48
N HIS A 532 -12.32 12.99 11.80
CA HIS A 532 -11.78 11.88 11.01
C HIS A 532 -12.34 11.78 9.60
N TRP A 533 -13.52 12.35 9.33
CA TRP A 533 -14.13 12.35 8.00
C TRP A 533 -13.46 13.38 7.08
N SER A 534 -13.20 14.58 7.59
CA SER A 534 -12.54 15.64 6.80
C SER A 534 -11.02 15.52 6.77
N ALA A 535 -10.45 14.66 7.61
CA ALA A 535 -9.01 14.40 7.63
C ALA A 535 -8.49 13.89 6.27
N GLN A 536 -7.29 14.34 5.88
CA GLN A 536 -6.61 13.83 4.69
C GLN A 536 -6.37 12.31 4.82
N SER A 537 -5.72 11.89 5.90
CA SER A 537 -5.59 10.48 6.29
C SER A 537 -6.77 10.06 7.18
N ARG A 538 -7.91 9.78 6.56
CA ARG A 538 -9.14 9.40 7.28
C ARG A 538 -8.92 8.20 8.20
N PHE A 539 -9.42 8.30 9.43
CA PHE A 539 -9.41 7.23 10.43
C PHE A 539 -8.05 6.51 10.55
N THR A 540 -6.94 7.25 10.48
CA THR A 540 -5.59 6.70 10.58
C THR A 540 -4.89 7.32 11.77
N TYR A 541 -4.56 6.49 12.77
CA TYR A 541 -3.94 6.98 13.99
C TYR A 541 -2.44 7.19 13.80
N ARG A 542 -1.97 8.40 14.11
CA ARG A 542 -0.55 8.73 14.23
C ARG A 542 -0.33 9.40 15.58
N HIS A 543 0.61 8.89 16.36
CA HIS A 543 0.83 9.37 17.73
C HIS A 543 1.17 10.86 17.80
N ALA A 544 2.01 11.36 16.89
CA ALA A 544 2.37 12.79 16.83
C ALA A 544 1.13 13.69 16.58
N SER A 545 0.31 13.35 15.57
CA SER A 545 -0.93 14.09 15.29
C SER A 545 -1.93 14.02 16.45
N ALA A 546 -1.96 12.91 17.18
CA ALA A 546 -2.79 12.77 18.36
C ALA A 546 -2.34 13.66 19.52
N ARG A 547 -1.02 13.82 19.73
CA ARG A 547 -0.46 14.76 20.71
C ARG A 547 -0.75 16.22 20.36
N GLU A 548 -0.66 16.58 19.08
CA GLU A 548 -1.04 17.91 18.60
C GLU A 548 -2.52 18.20 18.90
N GLN A 549 -3.40 17.25 18.61
CA GLN A 549 -4.82 17.37 18.91
C GLN A 549 -5.08 17.48 20.42
N MET A 550 -4.43 16.65 21.23
CA MET A 550 -4.51 16.72 22.69
C MET A 550 -4.09 18.10 23.21
N ALA A 551 -2.93 18.61 22.79
CA ALA A 551 -2.45 19.92 23.19
C ALA A 551 -3.41 21.03 22.75
N ARG A 552 -3.98 20.94 21.53
CA ARG A 552 -4.97 21.90 21.02
C ARG A 552 -6.22 21.97 21.91
N ILE A 553 -6.78 20.81 22.26
CA ILE A 553 -8.02 20.73 23.05
C ILE A 553 -7.78 21.10 24.52
N LEU A 554 -6.73 20.57 25.15
CA LEU A 554 -6.50 20.73 26.59
C LEU A 554 -5.92 22.10 26.98
N ASN A 555 -5.34 22.84 26.02
CA ASN A 555 -4.86 24.20 26.23
C ASN A 555 -5.90 25.29 25.92
N ASP A 556 -7.04 24.94 25.31
CA ASP A 556 -8.04 25.89 24.82
C ASP A 556 -8.54 26.80 25.96
N PRO A 557 -8.34 28.13 25.85
CA PRO A 557 -8.70 29.08 26.89
C PRO A 557 -10.21 29.21 27.11
N THR A 558 -11.04 28.90 26.11
CA THR A 558 -12.51 28.97 26.23
C THR A 558 -13.07 27.93 27.18
N HIS A 559 -12.30 26.87 27.45
CA HIS A 559 -12.65 25.78 28.34
C HIS A 559 -11.92 25.85 29.69
N ARG A 560 -11.09 26.89 29.92
CA ARG A 560 -10.50 27.18 31.23
C ARG A 560 -11.58 27.80 32.12
N ARG A 561 -12.29 26.98 32.91
CA ARG A 561 -13.01 27.55 34.06
C ARG A 561 -11.99 28.26 34.94
N ALA A 562 -12.37 29.43 35.43
CA ALA A 562 -11.61 30.24 36.38
C ALA A 562 -11.46 29.51 37.74
N SER A 563 -10.74 28.39 37.78
CA SER A 563 -10.30 27.82 39.05
C SER A 563 -9.16 28.69 39.57
N SER A 564 -9.50 29.55 40.52
CA SER A 564 -8.58 30.33 41.32
C SER A 564 -7.38 29.50 41.78
N SER A 565 -6.18 30.00 41.48
CA SER A 565 -4.90 29.78 42.19
C SER A 565 -3.91 28.68 41.76
N SER A 566 -4.10 27.92 40.69
CA SER A 566 -3.00 27.06 40.16
C SER A 566 -2.42 27.60 38.84
N GLU A 567 -1.10 27.53 38.70
CA GLU A 567 -0.38 27.82 37.45
C GLU A 567 -1.08 27.16 36.26
N ALA A 568 -1.15 27.87 35.14
CA ALA A 568 -1.76 27.36 33.92
C ALA A 568 -0.99 26.09 33.47
N VAL A 569 -1.55 24.91 33.73
CA VAL A 569 -1.02 23.66 33.17
C VAL A 569 -1.10 23.75 31.65
N ILE A 570 0.06 23.72 30.99
CA ILE A 570 0.23 23.73 29.54
C ILE A 570 0.63 22.34 29.08
N TYR A 571 -0.05 21.84 28.05
CA TYR A 571 0.24 20.57 27.40
C TYR A 571 1.12 20.79 26.17
N ASP A 572 2.27 20.12 26.11
CA ASP A 572 3.24 20.20 25.02
C ASP A 572 2.90 19.17 23.93
N SER A 573 2.78 19.63 22.67
CA SER A 573 2.49 18.77 21.51
C SER A 573 3.64 17.83 21.14
N GLN A 574 4.87 18.09 21.60
CA GLN A 574 6.04 17.24 21.43
C GLN A 574 6.13 16.13 22.48
N GLY A 575 5.15 16.03 23.40
CA GLY A 575 5.08 14.96 24.40
C GLY A 575 6.02 15.15 25.59
N ARG A 576 6.48 16.39 25.85
CA ARG A 576 7.28 16.74 27.04
C ARG A 576 6.39 17.04 28.26
N ASN A 577 5.34 16.24 28.42
CA ASN A 577 4.36 16.39 29.50
C ASN A 577 4.79 15.59 30.72
N THR A 578 4.83 16.23 31.89
CA THR A 578 5.11 15.53 33.14
C THR A 578 3.87 14.79 33.66
N LEU A 579 4.08 13.88 34.61
CA LEU A 579 3.03 13.06 35.21
C LEU A 579 1.80 13.83 35.74
N PHE A 580 1.97 14.98 36.41
CA PHE A 580 0.84 15.75 36.93
C PHE A 580 -0.09 16.28 35.82
N PRO A 581 0.40 17.00 34.79
CA PRO A 581 -0.38 17.36 33.62
C PRO A 581 -1.11 16.17 32.97
N LEU A 582 -0.43 15.04 32.80
CA LEU A 582 -1.00 13.85 32.17
C LEU A 582 -2.18 13.27 32.99
N ILE A 583 -2.04 13.18 34.31
CA ILE A 583 -3.12 12.73 35.20
C ILE A 583 -4.29 13.72 35.18
N SER A 584 -4.03 15.03 35.31
CA SER A 584 -5.11 16.03 35.30
C SER A 584 -5.78 16.16 33.91
N GLY A 585 -5.11 15.71 32.86
CA GLY A 585 -5.57 15.79 31.47
C GLY A 585 -6.87 15.03 31.22
N PHE A 586 -7.06 13.88 31.87
CA PHE A 586 -8.31 13.11 31.73
C PHE A 586 -9.52 13.88 32.26
N SER A 587 -9.37 14.56 33.40
CA SER A 587 -10.44 15.43 33.94
C SER A 587 -10.72 16.64 33.05
N ARG A 588 -9.69 17.24 32.44
CA ARG A 588 -9.86 18.34 31.48
C ARG A 588 -10.56 17.87 30.20
N LEU A 589 -10.17 16.71 29.66
CA LEU A 589 -10.84 16.11 28.51
C LEU A 589 -12.31 15.83 28.82
N ARG A 590 -12.60 15.27 29.99
CA ARG A 590 -13.97 15.07 30.47
C ARG A 590 -14.77 16.36 30.46
N GLU A 591 -14.24 17.43 31.06
CA GLU A 591 -14.91 18.73 31.12
C GLU A 591 -15.18 19.31 29.73
N PHE A 592 -14.23 19.17 28.80
CA PHE A 592 -14.42 19.56 27.40
C PHE A 592 -15.58 18.79 26.75
N LEU A 593 -15.61 17.46 26.90
CA LEU A 593 -16.66 16.61 26.32
C LEU A 593 -18.04 16.91 26.93
N THR A 594 -18.12 17.14 28.24
CA THR A 594 -19.37 17.54 28.91
C THR A 594 -19.88 18.89 28.39
N GLN A 595 -19.00 19.87 28.19
CA GLN A 595 -19.39 21.17 27.61
C GLN A 595 -19.81 21.04 26.14
N ALA A 596 -19.19 20.13 25.38
CA ALA A 596 -19.62 19.86 24.00
C ALA A 596 -21.06 19.34 23.93
N LEU A 597 -21.49 18.51 24.91
CA LEU A 597 -22.87 18.03 25.01
C LEU A 597 -23.88 19.14 25.33
N GLU A 598 -23.46 20.20 26.01
CA GLU A 598 -24.31 21.37 26.29
C GLU A 598 -24.54 22.24 25.05
N SER A 599 -23.73 22.08 23.99
CA SER A 599 -23.80 22.91 22.77
C SER A 599 -23.44 22.11 21.50
N PRO A 600 -24.20 21.06 21.16
CA PRO A 600 -23.88 20.16 20.04
C PRO A 600 -23.92 20.88 18.68
N GLU A 601 -24.82 21.84 18.49
CA GLU A 601 -24.98 22.59 17.24
C GLU A 601 -23.70 23.36 16.83
N ARG A 602 -22.83 23.73 17.79
CA ARG A 602 -21.53 24.36 17.50
C ARG A 602 -20.61 23.47 16.67
N TYR A 603 -20.76 22.16 16.81
CA TYR A 603 -19.92 21.15 16.16
C TYR A 603 -20.61 20.48 14.98
N ARG A 604 -21.85 20.89 14.66
CA ARG A 604 -22.62 20.33 13.56
C ARG A 604 -21.86 20.48 12.24
N ARG A 605 -21.80 19.41 11.47
CA ARG A 605 -21.12 19.40 10.18
C ARG A 605 -21.87 20.28 9.18
N PRO A 606 -21.18 21.15 8.43
CA PRO A 606 -21.81 21.89 7.34
C PRO A 606 -22.38 20.95 6.28
N ASP A 607 -23.54 21.30 5.72
CA ASP A 607 -24.23 20.49 4.70
C ASP A 607 -23.38 20.18 3.48
N GLY A 608 -22.46 21.07 3.12
CA GLY A 608 -21.55 20.87 1.98
C GLY A 608 -20.47 19.81 2.24
N ASP A 609 -20.16 19.50 3.49
CA ASP A 609 -19.14 18.50 3.86
C ASP A 609 -19.75 17.11 4.11
N MET A 610 -21.08 17.02 4.14
CA MET A 610 -21.83 15.76 4.24
C MET A 610 -21.69 14.95 2.94
N PRO A 611 -21.55 13.62 3.00
CA PRO A 611 -21.56 12.81 1.79
C PRO A 611 -22.94 12.85 1.12
N LEU A 612 -22.98 12.82 -0.21
CA LEU A 612 -24.23 12.92 -0.99
C LEU A 612 -25.27 11.86 -0.58
N TYR A 613 -24.83 10.65 -0.25
CA TYR A 613 -25.75 9.59 0.16
C TYR A 613 -26.41 9.86 1.51
N ALA A 614 -25.85 10.71 2.39
CA ALA A 614 -26.45 11.02 3.68
C ALA A 614 -27.87 11.59 3.54
N LYS A 615 -28.14 12.30 2.44
CA LYS A 615 -29.45 12.93 2.17
C LYS A 615 -30.47 11.97 1.53
N SER A 616 -30.04 10.83 1.00
CA SER A 616 -30.89 9.99 0.14
C SER A 616 -30.90 8.50 0.50
N ALA A 617 -29.90 8.01 1.23
CA ALA A 617 -29.75 6.60 1.56
C ALA A 617 -30.39 6.24 2.90
N ALA A 618 -31.69 5.94 2.88
CA ALA A 618 -32.43 5.52 4.07
C ALA A 618 -31.87 4.23 4.72
N LEU A 619 -31.27 3.33 3.93
CA LEU A 619 -30.70 2.07 4.41
C LEU A 619 -29.26 2.19 4.94
N SER A 620 -28.63 3.36 4.77
CA SER A 620 -27.22 3.56 5.09
C SER A 620 -26.97 5.02 5.49
N PRO A 621 -27.56 5.46 6.62
CA PRO A 621 -27.31 6.78 7.16
C PRO A 621 -25.83 7.03 7.37
N PHE A 622 -25.45 8.30 7.29
CA PHE A 622 -24.11 8.75 7.62
C PHE A 622 -23.99 8.93 9.13
N ALA A 623 -22.93 8.37 9.70
CA ALA A 623 -22.78 8.28 11.15
C ALA A 623 -22.00 9.44 11.80
N PHE A 624 -21.55 10.45 11.04
CA PHE A 624 -20.72 11.54 11.57
C PHE A 624 -21.32 12.92 11.27
N ASN A 625 -22.48 13.18 11.87
CA ASN A 625 -23.22 14.44 11.69
C ASN A 625 -22.50 15.64 12.31
N HIS A 626 -21.54 15.38 13.20
CA HIS A 626 -20.70 16.40 13.81
C HIS A 626 -19.25 16.30 13.33
N THR A 627 -18.51 17.38 13.50
CA THR A 627 -17.04 17.43 13.33
C THR A 627 -16.31 16.82 14.54
N LEU A 628 -17.05 16.60 15.63
CA LEU A 628 -16.57 16.05 16.91
C LEU A 628 -17.24 14.66 17.11
N PRO A 629 -16.54 13.55 16.82
CA PRO A 629 -17.11 12.19 16.81
C PRO A 629 -17.84 11.77 18.09
N PHE A 630 -17.41 12.26 19.26
CA PHE A 630 -18.07 11.96 20.53
C PHE A 630 -19.57 12.33 20.55
N LEU A 631 -19.96 13.39 19.83
CA LEU A 631 -21.37 13.80 19.73
C LEU A 631 -22.21 12.87 18.85
N ASP A 632 -21.56 12.06 18.01
CA ASP A 632 -22.22 11.06 17.15
C ASP A 632 -22.26 9.66 17.79
N LEU A 633 -21.80 9.54 19.05
CA LEU A 633 -21.90 8.31 19.84
C LEU A 633 -23.26 8.21 20.51
N GLY A 634 -23.71 6.98 20.80
CA GLY A 634 -24.92 6.77 21.60
C GLY A 634 -24.80 7.35 23.02
N ALA A 635 -25.92 7.80 23.60
CA ALA A 635 -25.96 8.45 24.91
C ALA A 635 -25.32 7.61 26.05
N GLU A 636 -25.49 6.28 26.00
CA GLU A 636 -24.85 5.36 26.95
C GLU A 636 -23.32 5.41 26.83
N SER A 637 -22.79 5.34 25.61
CA SER A 637 -21.36 5.45 25.32
C SER A 637 -20.80 6.81 25.78
N GLN A 638 -21.51 7.90 25.51
CA GLN A 638 -21.12 9.24 25.95
C GLN A 638 -20.97 9.33 27.48
N GLN A 639 -21.99 8.86 28.21
CA GLN A 639 -22.00 8.88 29.67
C GLN A 639 -20.91 7.97 30.27
N GLN A 640 -20.71 6.78 29.70
CA GLN A 640 -19.68 5.85 30.16
C GLN A 640 -18.27 6.43 29.96
N ILE A 641 -17.98 7.01 28.79
CA ILE A 641 -16.70 7.67 28.51
C ILE A 641 -16.41 8.78 29.53
N VAL A 642 -17.37 9.68 29.75
CA VAL A 642 -17.25 10.79 30.73
C VAL A 642 -16.97 10.26 32.14
N THR A 643 -17.65 9.18 32.53
CA THR A 643 -17.47 8.53 33.84
C THR A 643 -16.09 7.89 33.96
N LEU A 644 -15.62 7.17 32.95
CA LEU A 644 -14.31 6.51 32.97
C LEU A 644 -13.15 7.51 33.00
N LEU A 645 -13.24 8.63 32.26
CA LEU A 645 -12.22 9.68 32.32
C LEU A 645 -12.09 10.28 33.74
N ALA A 646 -13.23 10.44 34.44
CA ALA A 646 -13.23 10.84 35.85
C ALA A 646 -12.59 9.76 36.74
N GLU A 647 -12.92 8.49 36.51
CA GLU A 647 -12.39 7.38 37.29
C GLU A 647 -10.88 7.19 37.10
N MET A 648 -10.36 7.32 35.87
CA MET A 648 -8.91 7.27 35.60
C MET A 648 -8.16 8.31 36.43
N THR A 649 -8.65 9.57 36.46
CA THR A 649 -8.05 10.62 37.29
C THR A 649 -8.09 10.24 38.78
N ARG A 650 -9.27 9.81 39.25
CA ARG A 650 -9.51 9.46 40.66
C ARG A 650 -8.63 8.31 41.12
N VAL A 651 -8.48 7.25 40.33
CA VAL A 651 -7.65 6.08 40.65
C VAL A 651 -6.18 6.48 40.79
N LEU A 652 -5.66 7.27 39.84
CA LEU A 652 -4.26 7.70 39.85
C LEU A 652 -3.96 8.70 40.98
N GLN A 653 -4.90 9.59 41.31
CA GLN A 653 -4.77 10.51 42.44
C GLN A 653 -4.86 9.78 43.79
N ALA A 654 -5.83 8.88 43.95
CA ALA A 654 -5.99 8.12 45.19
C ALA A 654 -4.81 7.19 45.47
N GLY A 655 -4.17 6.63 44.44
CA GLY A 655 -2.95 5.85 44.56
C GLY A 655 -1.67 6.66 44.77
N GLY A 656 -1.75 7.99 44.93
CA GLY A 656 -0.61 8.84 45.24
C GLY A 656 0.52 8.82 44.21
N VAL A 657 0.22 8.58 42.92
CA VAL A 657 1.25 8.33 41.88
C VAL A 657 2.28 9.46 41.79
N SER A 658 1.83 10.72 41.85
CA SER A 658 2.70 11.90 41.86
C SER A 658 3.57 11.99 43.13
N ASP A 659 2.99 11.65 44.29
CA ASP A 659 3.66 11.75 45.58
C ASP A 659 4.73 10.68 45.72
N VAL A 660 4.41 9.43 45.33
CA VAL A 660 5.36 8.31 45.30
C VAL A 660 6.54 8.62 44.37
N ARG A 661 6.28 9.20 43.19
CA ARG A 661 7.36 9.67 42.30
C ARG A 661 8.29 10.66 43.00
N ASN A 662 7.72 11.69 43.63
CA ASN A 662 8.48 12.75 44.27
C ASN A 662 9.34 12.20 45.44
N LYS A 663 8.79 11.30 46.25
CA LYS A 663 9.50 10.64 47.35
C LYS A 663 10.63 9.71 46.87
N LEU A 664 10.47 9.07 45.71
CA LEU A 664 11.48 8.17 45.13
C LEU A 664 12.60 8.92 44.38
N GLN A 665 12.28 10.02 43.68
CA GLN A 665 13.25 10.75 42.86
C GLN A 665 14.07 11.80 43.63
N HIS A 666 13.56 12.34 44.74
CA HIS A 666 14.31 13.28 45.56
C HIS A 666 15.01 12.57 46.72
N SER A 667 16.27 12.92 46.98
CA SER A 667 17.06 12.48 48.14
C SER A 667 16.58 13.14 49.45
N ARG A 668 15.28 13.03 49.73
CA ARG A 668 14.65 13.38 51.00
C ARG A 668 14.70 12.19 51.96
N ASP A 669 14.61 12.47 53.26
CA ASP A 669 14.48 11.44 54.31
C ASP A 669 13.11 10.71 54.28
N ASP A 670 12.12 11.30 53.60
CA ASP A 670 10.77 10.75 53.39
C ASP A 670 10.77 9.75 52.22
N PHE A 671 10.76 8.46 52.56
CA PHE A 671 10.68 7.33 51.63
C PHE A 671 9.28 6.71 51.68
N PRO A 672 8.70 6.25 50.55
CA PRO A 672 7.35 5.71 50.56
C PRO A 672 7.18 4.50 51.49
N SER A 673 6.04 4.42 52.17
CA SER A 673 5.70 3.24 52.97
C SER A 673 5.36 2.03 52.10
N ARG A 674 5.36 0.82 52.69
CA ARG A 674 4.95 -0.40 51.97
C ARG A 674 3.51 -0.32 51.47
N ASP A 675 2.63 0.28 52.26
CA ASP A 675 1.22 0.45 51.90
C ASP A 675 1.09 1.46 50.76
N GLU A 676 1.83 2.58 50.81
CA GLU A 676 1.88 3.57 49.72
C GLU A 676 2.36 2.95 48.39
N LEU A 677 3.40 2.10 48.43
CA LEU A 677 3.87 1.39 47.24
C LEU A 677 2.85 0.38 46.71
N SER A 678 2.15 -0.34 47.60
CA SER A 678 1.12 -1.31 47.23
C SER A 678 -0.11 -0.64 46.60
N GLU A 679 -0.58 0.47 47.17
CA GLU A 679 -1.68 1.26 46.64
C GLU A 679 -1.32 1.87 45.28
N PHE A 680 -0.10 2.40 45.15
CA PHE A 680 0.45 2.87 43.87
C PHE A 680 0.42 1.79 42.79
N MET A 681 0.97 0.60 43.05
CA MET A 681 0.99 -0.50 42.08
C MET A 681 -0.43 -0.94 41.69
N THR A 682 -1.34 -1.00 42.67
CA THR A 682 -2.75 -1.34 42.44
C THR A 682 -3.44 -0.29 41.57
N ALA A 683 -3.17 1.00 41.80
CA ALA A 683 -3.73 2.09 41.01
C ALA A 683 -3.23 2.07 39.56
N ILE A 684 -1.95 1.82 39.33
CA ILE A 684 -1.40 1.66 37.97
C ILE A 684 -2.01 0.44 37.26
N GLY A 685 -2.11 -0.70 37.94
CA GLY A 685 -2.75 -1.90 37.38
C GLY A 685 -4.20 -1.64 36.98
N LYS A 686 -4.99 -1.02 37.87
CA LYS A 686 -6.39 -0.65 37.59
C LYS A 686 -6.53 0.37 36.47
N PHE A 687 -5.63 1.35 36.38
CA PHE A 687 -5.60 2.28 35.25
C PHE A 687 -5.40 1.55 33.91
N LEU A 688 -4.45 0.62 33.85
CA LEU A 688 -4.18 -0.15 32.63
C LEU A 688 -5.38 -1.00 32.22
N GLU A 689 -6.03 -1.66 33.17
CA GLU A 689 -7.26 -2.43 32.89
C GLU A 689 -8.36 -1.54 32.32
N ILE A 690 -8.65 -0.39 32.97
CA ILE A 690 -9.67 0.54 32.49
C ILE A 690 -9.34 1.04 31.07
N ALA A 691 -8.09 1.47 30.83
CA ALA A 691 -7.67 2.01 29.53
C ALA A 691 -7.76 0.96 28.42
N GLU A 692 -7.29 -0.25 28.70
CA GLU A 692 -7.28 -1.36 27.75
C GLU A 692 -8.69 -1.89 27.46
N GLU A 693 -9.57 -2.03 28.46
CA GLU A 693 -10.93 -2.59 28.29
C GLU A 693 -11.87 -1.62 27.59
N SER A 694 -11.73 -0.32 27.87
CA SER A 694 -12.53 0.72 27.20
C SER A 694 -12.09 0.98 25.75
N GLY A 695 -10.86 0.60 25.40
CA GLY A 695 -10.23 0.94 24.13
C GLY A 695 -9.85 2.42 24.02
N LEU A 696 -9.77 3.14 25.15
CA LEU A 696 -9.32 4.54 25.21
C LEU A 696 -7.79 4.69 25.11
N CYS A 697 -7.09 3.59 24.84
CA CYS A 697 -5.68 3.55 24.51
C CYS A 697 -5.47 2.83 23.17
N PRO A 698 -4.34 3.08 22.47
CA PRO A 698 -4.08 2.50 21.17
C PRO A 698 -3.67 1.02 21.29
N VAL A 699 -4.66 0.12 21.42
CA VAL A 699 -4.44 -1.34 21.39
C VAL A 699 -4.79 -1.89 20.00
N ILE A 700 -3.83 -2.57 19.36
CA ILE A 700 -4.04 -3.20 18.05
C ILE A 700 -4.87 -4.47 18.22
N PHE A 701 -5.96 -4.54 17.47
CA PHE A 701 -6.79 -5.72 17.28
C PHE A 701 -6.52 -6.34 15.91
N ARG A 702 -6.27 -7.65 15.91
CA ARG A 702 -5.97 -8.45 14.71
C ARG A 702 -7.18 -9.27 14.30
N PRO A 703 -7.48 -9.40 12.99
CA PRO A 703 -8.53 -10.30 12.53
C PRO A 703 -8.20 -11.76 12.90
N ALA A 704 -9.07 -12.38 13.71
CA ALA A 704 -8.94 -13.77 14.15
C ALA A 704 -9.84 -14.73 13.35
N GLY A 705 -10.81 -14.20 12.60
CA GLY A 705 -11.66 -15.00 11.73
C GLY A 705 -12.93 -14.28 11.32
N ASN A 706 -13.61 -14.82 10.33
CA ASN A 706 -14.91 -14.34 9.91
C ASN A 706 -15.87 -15.50 9.61
N TYR A 707 -17.15 -15.27 9.88
CA TYR A 707 -18.23 -16.17 9.56
C TYR A 707 -19.24 -15.43 8.69
N ARG A 708 -19.82 -16.12 7.71
CA ARG A 708 -20.92 -15.61 6.90
C ARG A 708 -21.94 -16.71 6.71
N ASP A 709 -23.20 -16.43 7.03
CA ASP A 709 -24.29 -17.37 6.81
C ASP A 709 -24.95 -17.21 5.43
N SER A 710 -25.88 -18.12 5.11
CA SER A 710 -26.63 -18.13 3.87
C SER A 710 -27.57 -16.92 3.70
N SER A 711 -27.92 -16.24 4.79
CA SER A 711 -28.72 -15.01 4.78
C SER A 711 -27.87 -13.76 4.56
N GLY A 712 -26.55 -13.91 4.44
CA GLY A 712 -25.62 -12.81 4.24
C GLY A 712 -25.22 -12.08 5.53
N ARG A 713 -25.64 -12.53 6.70
CA ARG A 713 -25.16 -12.01 7.99
C ARG A 713 -23.73 -12.49 8.17
N SER A 714 -22.87 -11.60 8.63
CA SER A 714 -21.47 -11.94 8.92
C SER A 714 -21.00 -11.42 10.25
N SER A 715 -20.09 -12.16 10.87
CA SER A 715 -19.35 -11.73 12.05
C SER A 715 -17.86 -11.76 11.75
N TYR A 716 -17.15 -10.75 12.23
CA TYR A 716 -15.70 -10.60 12.09
C TYR A 716 -15.13 -10.54 13.49
N ARG A 717 -14.33 -11.54 13.84
CA ARG A 717 -13.70 -11.66 15.16
C ARG A 717 -12.32 -11.04 15.11
N PHE A 718 -12.00 -10.31 16.16
CA PHE A 718 -10.69 -9.74 16.40
C PHE A 718 -10.16 -10.14 17.76
N THR A 719 -8.85 -10.27 17.87
CA THR A 719 -8.13 -10.50 19.14
C THR A 719 -7.04 -9.47 19.31
N ASP A 720 -6.81 -9.06 20.55
CA ASP A 720 -5.62 -8.27 20.91
C ASP A 720 -4.48 -9.17 21.43
N TYR A 721 -3.39 -8.56 21.88
CA TYR A 721 -2.24 -9.29 22.44
C TYR A 721 -2.53 -10.05 23.75
N ARG A 722 -3.67 -9.77 24.41
CA ARG A 722 -4.15 -10.47 25.61
C ARG A 722 -5.24 -11.49 25.28
N SER A 723 -5.46 -11.78 24.00
CA SER A 723 -6.53 -12.66 23.50
C SER A 723 -7.94 -12.20 23.87
N ARG A 724 -8.13 -10.90 24.14
CA ARG A 724 -9.46 -10.32 24.35
C ARG A 724 -10.16 -10.23 23.00
N GLU A 725 -11.36 -10.77 22.93
CA GLU A 725 -12.11 -10.84 21.68
C GLU A 725 -13.04 -9.64 21.50
N TYR A 726 -13.06 -9.09 20.28
CA TYR A 726 -14.10 -8.18 19.81
C TYR A 726 -14.76 -8.76 18.56
N VAL A 727 -16.09 -8.64 18.46
CA VAL A 727 -16.85 -9.16 17.31
C VAL A 727 -17.64 -8.04 16.66
N ALA A 728 -17.30 -7.73 15.40
CA ALA A 728 -18.05 -6.83 14.55
C ALA A 728 -19.10 -7.60 13.74
N TYR A 729 -20.33 -7.09 13.67
CA TYR A 729 -21.43 -7.72 12.94
C TYR A 729 -21.77 -6.94 11.66
N ARG A 730 -22.16 -7.66 10.60
CA ARG A 730 -22.60 -7.09 9.32
C ARG A 730 -23.93 -7.73 8.88
N PRO A 731 -24.86 -6.96 8.30
CA PRO A 731 -24.77 -5.51 8.02
C PRO A 731 -24.85 -4.64 9.30
N SER A 732 -24.18 -3.48 9.30
CA SER A 732 -24.09 -2.56 10.45
C SER A 732 -25.23 -1.54 10.54
N GLY A 733 -26.04 -1.40 9.49
CA GLY A 733 -27.09 -0.38 9.40
C GLY A 733 -26.59 1.03 9.11
N ILE A 734 -25.29 1.31 9.17
CA ILE A 734 -24.68 2.59 8.77
C ILE A 734 -23.93 2.47 7.44
N GLY A 735 -23.91 3.56 6.67
CA GLY A 735 -23.11 3.65 5.44
C GLY A 735 -21.62 3.56 5.71
N SER A 736 -20.81 3.27 4.69
CA SER A 736 -19.34 3.15 4.82
C SER A 736 -18.72 4.53 5.06
N PRO A 737 -18.43 4.93 6.32
CA PRO A 737 -18.05 6.29 6.63
C PRO A 737 -16.54 6.50 6.45
N GLY A 738 -15.86 5.49 5.92
CA GLY A 738 -14.43 5.51 5.68
C GLY A 738 -13.55 4.92 6.78
N MET A 739 -14.14 4.35 7.83
CA MET A 739 -13.42 3.50 8.80
C MET A 739 -12.67 2.34 8.09
N PRO A 740 -11.60 1.79 8.71
CA PRO A 740 -10.87 0.64 8.21
C PRO A 740 -11.77 -0.57 7.89
N GLY A 741 -11.32 -1.39 6.95
CA GLY A 741 -11.96 -2.67 6.63
C GLY A 741 -11.86 -3.67 7.79
N LEU A 742 -12.73 -4.69 7.80
CA LEU A 742 -12.77 -5.68 8.89
C LEU A 742 -11.80 -6.87 8.71
N LEU A 743 -10.89 -6.77 7.74
CA LEU A 743 -9.92 -7.83 7.40
C LEU A 743 -8.47 -7.37 7.57
N THR A 744 -8.27 -6.26 8.27
CA THR A 744 -6.97 -5.65 8.55
C THR A 744 -6.83 -5.39 10.04
N GLU A 745 -5.58 -5.32 10.49
CA GLU A 745 -5.27 -4.84 11.85
C GLU A 745 -5.74 -3.40 12.01
N GLN A 746 -6.28 -3.09 13.19
CA GLN A 746 -6.87 -1.79 13.48
C GLN A 746 -6.95 -1.56 15.00
N PHE A 747 -6.98 -0.29 15.39
CA PHE A 747 -7.43 0.09 16.73
C PHE A 747 -8.94 0.03 16.78
N ILE A 748 -9.49 -0.55 17.84
CA ILE A 748 -10.92 -0.64 18.10
C ILE A 748 -11.18 0.03 19.43
N VAL A 749 -12.21 0.88 19.50
CA VAL A 749 -12.65 1.56 20.73
C VAL A 749 -14.01 0.99 21.13
N PRO A 750 -14.08 -0.16 21.84
CA PRO A 750 -15.34 -0.87 22.07
C PRO A 750 -16.42 -0.03 22.75
N LEU A 751 -16.00 0.93 23.59
CA LEU A 751 -16.90 1.81 24.31
C LEU A 751 -17.50 2.91 23.44
N ALA A 752 -16.84 3.31 22.36
CA ALA A 752 -17.27 4.41 21.49
C ALA A 752 -18.19 3.90 20.39
N ARG A 753 -19.40 3.47 20.77
CA ARG A 753 -20.44 2.98 19.86
C ARG A 753 -21.17 4.15 19.20
N LEU A 754 -21.30 4.10 17.88
CA LEU A 754 -22.03 5.08 17.09
C LEU A 754 -23.52 4.99 17.39
N GLU A 755 -24.20 6.15 17.34
CA GLU A 755 -25.64 6.24 17.54
C GLU A 755 -26.40 5.34 16.54
N ASP A 756 -27.48 4.69 17.00
CA ASP A 756 -28.34 3.79 16.23
C ASP A 756 -27.62 2.64 15.49
N SER A 757 -26.41 2.26 15.94
CA SER A 757 -25.63 1.18 15.33
C SER A 757 -24.93 0.29 16.37
N GLY A 758 -24.62 -0.95 15.96
CA GLY A 758 -23.68 -1.80 16.68
C GLY A 758 -22.21 -1.48 16.38
N GLU A 759 -21.94 -0.54 15.48
CA GLU A 759 -20.58 -0.14 15.11
C GLU A 759 -19.91 0.71 16.17
N VAL A 760 -18.60 0.54 16.28
CA VAL A 760 -17.73 1.34 17.14
C VAL A 760 -16.71 2.11 16.32
N LEU A 761 -16.10 3.14 16.90
CA LEU A 761 -14.97 3.84 16.28
C LEU A 761 -13.80 2.86 16.10
N ARG A 762 -13.25 2.87 14.88
CA ARG A 762 -12.11 2.04 14.47
C ARG A 762 -11.13 2.86 13.65
N PHE A 763 -9.83 2.57 13.82
CA PHE A 763 -8.77 3.35 13.18
C PHE A 763 -7.67 2.43 12.62
N SER A 764 -7.15 2.77 11.45
CA SER A 764 -5.98 2.10 10.87
C SER A 764 -4.72 2.47 11.64
N VAL A 765 -3.74 1.58 11.68
CA VAL A 765 -2.41 1.86 12.23
C VAL A 765 -1.65 2.75 11.25
N GLY A 766 -1.26 3.95 11.68
CA GLY A 766 -0.48 4.90 10.88
C GLY A 766 0.97 4.96 11.35
N THR A 767 1.89 4.96 10.39
CA THR A 767 3.34 5.13 10.60
C THR A 767 3.79 6.49 10.05
N GLN A 768 4.93 6.99 10.55
CA GLN A 768 5.67 8.07 9.89
C GLN A 768 6.81 7.44 9.11
N SER A 769 6.89 7.76 7.82
CA SER A 769 7.87 7.21 6.89
C SER A 769 7.98 8.07 5.65
N THR A 770 9.08 7.92 4.91
CA THR A 770 9.27 8.53 3.59
C THR A 770 8.14 8.16 2.63
N TYR A 771 7.63 6.93 2.70
CA TYR A 771 6.46 6.52 1.90
C TYR A 771 5.22 7.34 2.23
N ASN A 772 4.91 7.55 3.51
CA ASN A 772 3.76 8.37 3.89
C ASN A 772 3.93 9.85 3.51
N GLU A 773 5.16 10.37 3.55
CA GLU A 773 5.52 11.74 3.15
C GLU A 773 5.34 11.95 1.64
N ILE A 774 5.72 10.98 0.79
CA ILE A 774 5.46 11.03 -0.67
C ILE A 774 3.98 11.26 -0.97
N TRP A 775 3.09 10.76 -0.11
CA TRP A 775 1.65 10.83 -0.26
C TRP A 775 0.98 11.90 0.61
N GLU A 776 1.73 12.87 1.12
CA GLU A 776 1.16 14.02 1.81
C GLU A 776 0.21 14.82 0.88
N GLU A 777 -0.84 15.43 1.43
CA GLU A 777 -1.89 16.14 0.68
C GLU A 777 -2.66 15.30 -0.35
N TRP A 778 -2.51 13.97 -0.34
CA TRP A 778 -3.32 13.06 -1.15
C TRP A 778 -4.46 12.46 -0.31
N PRO A 779 -5.67 12.27 -0.87
CA PRO A 779 -6.11 12.68 -2.22
C PRO A 779 -6.41 14.18 -2.32
N LYS A 780 -6.17 14.76 -3.50
CA LYS A 780 -6.55 16.14 -3.83
C LYS A 780 -7.96 16.16 -4.45
N TYR A 781 -8.78 17.09 -3.98
CA TYR A 781 -10.17 17.29 -4.41
C TYR A 781 -10.33 18.71 -4.95
N TRP A 782 -10.98 18.89 -6.11
CA TRP A 782 -11.35 20.24 -6.55
C TRP A 782 -12.44 20.80 -5.66
N VAL A 783 -12.29 22.07 -5.32
CA VAL A 783 -13.31 22.84 -4.62
C VAL A 783 -14.31 23.30 -5.69
N SER A 784 -15.58 22.90 -5.55
CA SER A 784 -16.66 23.37 -6.43
C SER A 784 -16.64 24.90 -6.53
N ALA A 785 -16.84 25.44 -7.74
CA ALA A 785 -16.77 26.88 -8.02
C ALA A 785 -17.70 27.72 -7.12
N ASP A 786 -18.78 27.13 -6.61
CA ASP A 786 -19.71 27.77 -5.67
C ASP A 786 -19.09 28.09 -4.30
N ARG A 787 -17.99 27.42 -3.90
CA ARG A 787 -17.27 27.73 -2.64
C ARG A 787 -16.20 28.81 -2.76
N LYS A 788 -15.75 29.16 -3.99
CA LYS A 788 -14.76 30.23 -4.18
C LYS A 788 -15.34 31.62 -3.88
N SER A 789 -16.65 31.81 -4.05
CA SER A 789 -17.34 33.05 -3.69
C SER A 789 -17.53 33.21 -2.17
N ASP A 790 -17.65 32.11 -1.43
CA ASP A 790 -17.85 32.13 0.02
C ASP A 790 -16.53 32.22 0.81
N LEU A 791 -15.43 31.66 0.31
CA LEU A 791 -14.10 31.75 0.95
C LEU A 791 -13.41 33.13 0.77
N MET A 792 -13.93 34.00 -0.11
CA MET A 792 -13.37 35.33 -0.36
C MET A 792 -14.17 36.48 0.27
N ARG A 793 -15.13 36.21 1.16
CA ARG A 793 -15.73 37.27 1.98
C ARG A 793 -14.92 37.46 3.27
N PRO A 794 -14.27 38.62 3.47
CA PRO A 794 -13.73 38.98 4.77
C PRO A 794 -14.87 38.97 5.81
N ALA A 795 -14.60 38.45 7.00
CA ALA A 795 -15.58 38.34 8.09
C ALA A 795 -15.96 39.68 8.75
N ASP A 796 -15.64 40.82 8.14
CA ASP A 796 -15.87 42.16 8.69
C ASP A 796 -16.63 43.03 7.68
N ASP A 797 -17.94 42.81 7.49
CA ASP A 797 -18.81 43.81 6.82
C ASP A 797 -20.32 43.59 7.03
N THR A 798 -20.75 43.22 8.25
CA THR A 798 -22.17 43.32 8.67
C THR A 798 -22.37 44.04 9.99
N ALA A 799 -21.50 45.02 10.27
CA ALA A 799 -21.69 45.99 11.35
C ALA A 799 -21.54 47.42 10.84
N GLN A 800 -22.29 47.81 9.80
CA GLN A 800 -22.65 49.20 9.48
C GLN A 800 -23.61 49.24 8.28
N ALA A 801 -24.92 49.29 8.54
CA ALA A 801 -25.88 50.17 7.85
C ALA A 801 -27.32 49.82 8.24
N SER A 802 -27.93 50.76 8.98
CA SER A 802 -29.38 50.98 9.21
C SER A 802 -30.18 49.92 9.97
#